data_AF-A0A952E4H1-F1
#
_entry.id   AF-A0A952E4H1-F1
#
_cell.length_a   1.000
_cell.length_b   1.000
_cell.length_c   1.000
_cell.angle_alpha   90.00
_cell.angle_beta   90.00
_cell.angle_gamma   90.00
#
_symmetry.space_group_name_H-M   'P 1'
#
loop_
_entity.id
_entity.type
_entity.pdbx_description
1 polymer ?
#
loop_
_entity_poly.entity_id
_entity_poly.type
_entity_poly.pdbx_seq_one_letter_code
_entity_poly.pdbx_strand_id
1 'polypeptide(L)'
;MYRKMSLIIVVVSIVLLSTMSQAAPVDITQPGDTIQGVPDDADWPGNEAPPLAIDDNTATKYLHFKGDFDPDPGTNGAGFQVTPSKSQSIVTGMSFTTANDAVERDPTVFELSGSNVSIDGPYTFIASGDIVDFNQPTAWPRFTINETPISFANNVPYDHYQVLFPDIRDRGGANSMQISEVELFGISFTAYGPTPADGSYHEDTWASLSWTLGDTAVSHDVYFGDNFDDVDAGAEGTFHGNQVAPSFVVGFPGFPFPDGLVPGATYYWRIDEIEADGTTVHKGIIWSFMIPPKTAYLPDPADTAESVELDATLGWTPGFSAKLHTVYFGDNFDDVSNAAGSLPQGAATFNPGPLELAKTYYWRVDEFDPPATHKGNVWSFFTQGAVGSPVPAKGAVDITQTPVLTWTPGLGASHEVYFGADASSLELKGSGNLGSESYGPGQLEWDTTYYWRIDEANNANADSPWTGPLWSFTTANFLIVEDFESYNDLDPADPASNRIFNVWLDGFDNPAANGSVVGNANAPFAEQTNVHSGSQSMPMSYDNAVGKSEATLTLTSNRDWTVNGVNTLTIWYRGDSDNAAETMYVALNGSAVVNNDNAEAALMPGWTEWNIDLQAFADQGVNLTNVTSITLGLGNRSNPTAGGAGMMYYDDIRLNITTP
;
A
#
# COMPACT_ATOMS: atom_id res chain seq x y z
N MET A 1 -58.33 -15.43 45.65
CA MET A 1 -57.07 -16.19 45.81
C MET A 1 -56.94 -17.11 44.61
N TYR A 2 -55.74 -17.17 44.01
CA TYR A 2 -55.33 -17.92 42.80
C TYR A 2 -55.39 -17.20 41.42
N ARG A 3 -54.30 -16.43 41.21
CA ARG A 3 -53.37 -16.33 40.06
C ARG A 3 -53.90 -16.43 38.62
N LYS A 4 -53.78 -15.31 37.90
CA LYS A 4 -53.59 -15.24 36.44
C LYS A 4 -52.24 -15.90 36.08
N MET A 5 -52.25 -16.91 35.22
CA MET A 5 -51.06 -17.39 34.50
C MET A 5 -51.01 -16.65 33.16
N SER A 6 -49.96 -15.85 32.96
CA SER A 6 -49.59 -15.33 31.65
C SER A 6 -48.95 -16.45 30.83
N LEU A 7 -49.52 -16.71 29.65
CA LEU A 7 -48.98 -17.64 28.66
C LEU A 7 -47.87 -16.91 27.89
N ILE A 8 -46.62 -17.30 28.10
CA ILE A 8 -45.47 -16.87 27.30
C ILE A 8 -45.51 -17.71 26.02
N ILE A 9 -45.78 -17.07 24.88
CA ILE A 9 -45.56 -17.67 23.55
C ILE A 9 -44.06 -17.53 23.27
N VAL A 10 -43.33 -18.64 23.38
CA VAL A 10 -41.98 -18.75 22.82
C VAL A 10 -42.15 -18.99 21.32
N VAL A 11 -41.84 -17.98 20.51
CA VAL A 11 -41.65 -18.16 19.07
C VAL A 11 -40.31 -18.88 18.91
N VAL A 12 -40.36 -20.20 18.73
CA VAL A 12 -39.21 -20.96 18.25
C VAL A 12 -39.15 -20.72 16.75
N SER A 13 -38.27 -19.80 16.33
CA SER A 13 -37.85 -19.71 14.93
C SER A 13 -37.07 -20.97 14.60
N ILE A 14 -37.75 -21.93 13.98
CA ILE A 14 -37.10 -23.06 13.31
C ILE A 14 -36.44 -22.48 12.07
N VAL A 15 -35.13 -22.24 12.15
CA VAL A 15 -34.30 -22.08 10.96
C VAL A 15 -34.27 -23.44 10.29
N LEU A 16 -34.93 -23.56 9.13
CA LEU A 16 -34.69 -24.66 8.22
C LEU A 16 -33.24 -24.54 7.75
N LEU A 17 -32.32 -25.31 8.36
CA LEU A 17 -31.06 -25.63 7.71
C LEU A 17 -31.38 -26.48 6.48
N SER A 18 -31.38 -25.85 5.32
CA SER A 18 -31.08 -26.55 4.08
C SER A 18 -29.73 -27.22 4.26
N THR A 19 -29.68 -28.54 4.11
CA THR A 19 -28.45 -29.33 4.14
C THR A 19 -27.63 -28.99 2.90
N MET A 20 -26.89 -27.88 2.93
CA MET A 20 -25.68 -27.75 2.12
C MET A 20 -24.73 -28.83 2.63
N SER A 21 -24.31 -29.72 1.75
CA SER A 21 -23.18 -30.60 2.03
C SER A 21 -21.97 -29.68 2.11
N GLN A 22 -21.58 -29.27 3.32
CA GLN A 22 -20.37 -28.47 3.52
C GLN A 22 -19.20 -29.27 2.94
N ALA A 23 -18.47 -28.69 1.98
CA ALA A 23 -17.23 -29.28 1.51
C ALA A 23 -16.32 -29.54 2.72
N ALA A 24 -15.62 -30.68 2.73
CA ALA A 24 -14.67 -30.93 3.79
C ALA A 24 -13.53 -29.90 3.67
N PRO A 25 -13.10 -29.26 4.78
CA PRO A 25 -11.94 -28.37 4.74
C PRO A 25 -10.74 -29.09 4.13
N VAL A 26 -10.11 -28.44 3.15
CA VAL A 26 -8.89 -28.92 2.49
C VAL A 26 -7.74 -28.02 2.88
N ASP A 27 -6.52 -28.51 2.72
CA ASP A 27 -5.35 -27.65 2.86
C ASP A 27 -5.41 -26.53 1.79
N ILE A 28 -5.30 -25.28 2.24
CA ILE A 28 -5.33 -24.09 1.39
C ILE A 28 -3.94 -23.50 1.16
N THR A 29 -2.93 -24.03 1.83
CA THR A 29 -1.52 -23.64 1.69
C THR A 29 -0.79 -24.61 0.78
N GLN A 30 0.27 -24.15 0.11
CA GLN A 30 1.11 -25.00 -0.74
C GLN A 30 2.55 -24.46 -0.90
N PRO A 31 3.50 -25.32 -1.29
CA PRO A 31 4.87 -24.89 -1.58
C PRO A 31 4.91 -23.80 -2.66
N GLY A 32 5.57 -22.68 -2.35
CA GLY A 32 5.69 -21.53 -3.23
C GLY A 32 4.69 -20.41 -2.96
N ASP A 33 3.78 -20.56 -1.99
CA ASP A 33 3.04 -19.44 -1.43
C ASP A 33 4.01 -18.37 -0.89
N THR A 34 3.59 -17.10 -0.94
CA THR A 34 4.43 -16.00 -0.44
C THR A 34 4.41 -16.01 1.08
N ILE A 35 5.57 -16.24 1.69
CA ILE A 35 5.73 -16.40 3.14
C ILE A 35 6.88 -15.53 3.65
N GLN A 36 6.64 -14.80 4.73
CA GLN A 36 7.66 -14.03 5.44
C GLN A 36 7.63 -14.32 6.95
N GLY A 37 8.78 -14.12 7.60
CA GLY A 37 8.92 -14.37 9.03
C GLY A 37 8.17 -13.33 9.84
N VAL A 38 7.78 -13.68 11.07
CA VAL A 38 7.33 -12.68 12.04
C VAL A 38 8.19 -12.79 13.30
N PRO A 39 8.94 -11.72 13.66
CA PRO A 39 9.20 -10.53 12.85
C PRO A 39 9.97 -10.86 11.54
N ASP A 40 9.82 -10.03 10.49
CA ASP A 40 10.59 -10.19 9.24
C ASP A 40 11.97 -9.54 9.36
N ASP A 41 12.82 -10.10 10.22
CA ASP A 41 14.13 -9.51 10.58
C ASP A 41 15.33 -10.35 10.15
N ALA A 42 15.09 -11.38 9.32
CA ALA A 42 16.08 -12.33 8.86
C ALA A 42 16.82 -13.08 9.99
N ASP A 43 16.24 -13.18 11.18
CA ASP A 43 16.81 -13.86 12.34
C ASP A 43 16.56 -15.39 12.31
N TRP A 44 16.96 -16.00 11.19
CA TRP A 44 16.89 -17.44 10.93
C TRP A 44 18.10 -17.94 10.14
N PRO A 45 18.48 -19.22 10.27
CA PRO A 45 19.52 -19.81 9.44
C PRO A 45 19.10 -19.82 7.96
N GLY A 46 20.07 -19.62 7.05
CA GLY A 46 19.78 -19.50 5.62
C GLY A 46 19.14 -20.75 4.96
N ASN A 47 19.20 -21.91 5.61
CA ASN A 47 18.56 -23.15 5.17
C ASN A 47 17.34 -23.54 6.02
N GLU A 48 16.82 -22.61 6.84
CA GLU A 48 15.74 -22.82 7.82
C GLU A 48 14.78 -21.61 7.81
N ALA A 49 14.61 -20.98 6.64
CA ALA A 49 13.86 -19.74 6.42
C ALA A 49 12.32 -19.95 6.41
N PRO A 50 11.50 -18.88 6.55
CA PRO A 50 10.04 -18.95 6.65
C PRO A 50 9.32 -19.81 5.60
N PRO A 51 9.72 -19.84 4.31
CA PRO A 51 9.08 -20.72 3.33
C PRO A 51 9.11 -22.21 3.65
N LEU A 52 10.01 -22.65 4.55
CA LEU A 52 10.08 -24.04 5.02
C LEU A 52 9.06 -24.35 6.14
N ALA A 53 8.20 -23.40 6.49
CA ALA A 53 7.04 -23.66 7.34
C ALA A 53 5.87 -24.27 6.56
N ILE A 54 5.86 -24.12 5.21
CA ILE A 54 4.83 -24.59 4.28
C ILE A 54 5.52 -25.08 3.00
N ASP A 55 6.13 -26.26 3.05
CA ASP A 55 6.89 -26.82 1.91
C ASP A 55 6.54 -28.28 1.58
N ASP A 56 5.47 -28.81 2.18
CA ASP A 56 4.99 -30.19 2.10
C ASP A 56 6.07 -31.23 2.48
N ASN A 57 7.06 -30.83 3.27
CA ASN A 57 8.22 -31.65 3.58
C ASN A 57 8.53 -31.67 5.08
N THR A 58 8.03 -32.71 5.74
CA THR A 58 8.28 -32.92 7.17
C THR A 58 9.74 -33.18 7.55
N ALA A 59 10.72 -33.10 6.64
CA ALA A 59 12.14 -33.27 6.92
C ALA A 59 12.93 -31.95 6.95
N THR A 60 12.33 -30.85 6.48
CA THR A 60 12.83 -29.48 6.57
C THR A 60 12.21 -28.79 7.78
N LYS A 61 12.66 -27.57 8.09
CA LYS A 61 12.08 -26.79 9.18
C LYS A 61 12.26 -25.30 8.95
N TYR A 62 11.33 -24.54 9.50
CA TYR A 62 11.50 -23.14 9.81
C TYR A 62 11.97 -22.98 11.27
N LEU A 63 12.96 -22.12 11.50
CA LEU A 63 13.49 -21.79 12.82
C LEU A 63 13.67 -20.28 12.94
N HIS A 64 13.26 -19.70 14.06
CA HIS A 64 13.41 -18.25 14.32
C HIS A 64 14.06 -18.00 15.69
N PHE A 65 15.12 -17.18 15.74
CA PHE A 65 15.88 -16.94 16.99
C PHE A 65 15.24 -15.90 17.91
N LYS A 66 14.52 -14.89 17.39
CA LYS A 66 13.71 -13.96 18.21
C LYS A 66 12.48 -14.55 18.91
N GLY A 67 12.33 -15.87 18.96
CA GLY A 67 11.43 -16.48 19.93
C GLY A 67 11.97 -16.34 21.35
N ASP A 68 12.37 -15.15 21.83
CA ASP A 68 13.01 -14.97 23.15
C ASP A 68 12.01 -14.91 24.32
N PHE A 69 10.72 -15.02 24.03
CA PHE A 69 9.64 -15.10 25.02
C PHE A 69 9.53 -13.92 25.99
N ASP A 70 10.17 -12.79 25.70
CA ASP A 70 9.84 -11.52 26.33
C ASP A 70 8.58 -10.97 25.63
N PRO A 71 7.53 -10.53 26.36
CA PRO A 71 6.44 -9.78 25.77
C PRO A 71 6.95 -8.44 25.23
N ASP A 72 7.55 -8.46 24.04
CA ASP A 72 7.48 -7.33 23.15
C ASP A 72 5.98 -7.17 22.79
N PRO A 73 5.33 -6.07 23.20
CA PRO A 73 3.92 -5.85 22.90
C PRO A 73 3.61 -5.78 21.40
N GLY A 74 4.63 -5.74 20.51
CA GLY A 74 4.46 -5.71 19.07
C GLY A 74 4.33 -7.07 18.36
N THR A 75 4.88 -8.17 18.88
CA THR A 75 4.98 -9.43 18.11
C THR A 75 4.30 -10.64 18.74
N ASN A 76 4.03 -10.65 20.05
CA ASN A 76 3.32 -11.73 20.75
C ASN A 76 3.93 -13.14 20.56
N GLY A 77 5.16 -13.28 20.04
CA GLY A 77 5.81 -14.55 19.70
C GLY A 77 6.55 -14.51 18.36
N ALA A 78 7.22 -15.61 18.01
CA ALA A 78 7.76 -15.81 16.65
C ALA A 78 6.73 -16.54 15.79
N GLY A 79 6.71 -16.27 14.49
CA GLY A 79 5.70 -16.83 13.60
C GLY A 79 6.02 -16.60 12.14
N PHE A 80 5.00 -16.63 11.32
CA PHE A 80 5.09 -16.28 9.90
C PHE A 80 3.77 -15.72 9.41
N GLN A 81 3.84 -15.00 8.30
CA GLN A 81 2.70 -14.55 7.52
C GLN A 81 2.73 -15.25 6.17
N VAL A 82 1.57 -15.62 5.65
CA VAL A 82 1.41 -16.30 4.37
C VAL A 82 0.32 -15.62 3.56
N THR A 83 0.55 -15.51 2.25
CA THR A 83 -0.49 -15.25 1.25
C THR A 83 -0.78 -16.58 0.55
N PRO A 84 -1.83 -17.32 0.96
CA PRO A 84 -2.16 -18.57 0.30
C PRO A 84 -2.53 -18.31 -1.16
N SER A 85 -2.01 -19.10 -2.07
CA SER A 85 -2.41 -19.08 -3.48
C SER A 85 -3.90 -19.32 -3.71
N LYS A 86 -4.59 -19.94 -2.73
CA LYS A 86 -6.06 -19.94 -2.61
C LYS A 86 -6.54 -18.70 -1.86
N SER A 87 -6.41 -17.53 -2.47
CA SER A 87 -6.86 -16.25 -1.90
C SER A 87 -8.33 -16.27 -1.50
N GLN A 88 -8.72 -15.47 -0.51
CA GLN A 88 -10.07 -15.44 0.07
C GLN A 88 -10.62 -16.81 0.54
N SER A 89 -9.73 -17.72 0.94
CA SER A 89 -10.15 -18.92 1.65
C SER A 89 -10.66 -18.56 3.05
N ILE A 90 -11.59 -19.33 3.59
CA ILE A 90 -12.00 -19.28 4.99
C ILE A 90 -11.28 -20.39 5.73
N VAL A 91 -10.18 -20.05 6.42
CA VAL A 91 -9.48 -21.00 7.30
C VAL A 91 -10.34 -21.31 8.52
N THR A 92 -10.58 -22.60 8.78
CA THR A 92 -11.40 -23.11 9.90
C THR A 92 -10.67 -24.17 10.73
N GLY A 93 -9.46 -24.55 10.35
CA GLY A 93 -8.62 -25.47 11.11
C GLY A 93 -7.15 -25.40 10.69
N MET A 94 -6.29 -26.08 11.45
CA MET A 94 -4.84 -26.10 11.23
C MET A 94 -4.21 -27.43 11.65
N SER A 95 -3.03 -27.73 11.12
CA SER A 95 -2.12 -28.76 11.63
C SER A 95 -0.71 -28.20 11.82
N PHE A 96 0.08 -28.89 12.63
CA PHE A 96 1.46 -28.55 12.95
C PHE A 96 2.29 -29.83 13.03
N THR A 97 3.49 -29.83 12.43
CA THR A 97 4.45 -30.95 12.49
C THR A 97 5.72 -30.53 13.23
N THR A 98 6.15 -31.33 14.21
CA THR A 98 7.40 -31.09 14.95
C THR A 98 8.63 -31.18 14.05
N ALA A 99 9.58 -30.23 14.18
CA ALA A 99 10.87 -30.22 13.47
C ALA A 99 11.85 -31.33 13.95
N ASN A 100 13.18 -31.17 13.84
CA ASN A 100 14.16 -32.22 14.20
C ASN A 100 15.07 -31.95 15.40
N ASP A 101 15.31 -30.70 15.83
CA ASP A 101 16.43 -30.41 16.74
C ASP A 101 16.13 -30.71 18.23
N ALA A 102 15.28 -29.89 18.86
CA ALA A 102 15.11 -29.86 20.31
C ALA A 102 13.63 -29.74 20.69
N VAL A 103 13.16 -30.59 21.59
CA VAL A 103 11.75 -30.62 22.01
C VAL A 103 11.34 -29.37 22.77
N GLU A 104 12.31 -28.73 23.43
CA GLU A 104 12.13 -27.50 24.19
C GLU A 104 11.59 -26.37 23.31
N ARG A 105 11.96 -26.34 22.02
CA ARG A 105 11.64 -25.31 21.03
C ARG A 105 10.30 -25.50 20.30
N ASP A 106 9.60 -26.60 20.57
CA ASP A 106 8.35 -26.90 19.88
C ASP A 106 7.24 -25.95 20.36
N PRO A 107 6.48 -25.32 19.45
CA PRO A 107 5.40 -24.41 19.82
C PRO A 107 4.28 -25.14 20.57
N THR A 108 3.77 -24.52 21.63
CA THR A 108 2.69 -25.10 22.46
C THR A 108 1.40 -24.30 22.40
N VAL A 109 1.45 -23.08 21.86
CA VAL A 109 0.31 -22.18 21.68
C VAL A 109 0.40 -21.58 20.29
N PHE A 110 -0.75 -21.38 19.65
CA PHE A 110 -0.85 -20.64 18.40
C PHE A 110 -1.83 -19.46 18.53
N GLU A 111 -1.59 -18.43 17.72
CA GLU A 111 -2.57 -17.39 17.39
C GLU A 111 -2.67 -17.32 15.85
N LEU A 112 -3.89 -17.28 15.35
CA LEU A 112 -4.21 -17.10 13.94
C LEU A 112 -4.98 -15.80 13.77
N SER A 113 -4.55 -15.01 12.79
CA SER A 113 -5.21 -13.77 12.38
C SER A 113 -5.24 -13.68 10.85
N GLY A 114 -6.13 -12.86 10.27
CA GLY A 114 -6.26 -12.67 8.82
C GLY A 114 -6.27 -11.20 8.39
N SER A 115 -5.79 -10.91 7.18
CA SER A 115 -5.74 -9.57 6.57
C SER A 115 -6.22 -9.62 5.12
N ASN A 116 -6.91 -8.57 4.68
CA ASN A 116 -7.29 -8.33 3.27
C ASN A 116 -6.63 -7.05 2.71
N VAL A 117 -5.63 -6.52 3.42
CA VAL A 117 -4.97 -5.25 3.06
C VAL A 117 -3.62 -5.54 2.43
N SER A 118 -2.72 -6.16 3.19
CA SER A 118 -1.44 -6.68 2.69
C SER A 118 -0.96 -7.84 3.58
N ILE A 119 0.12 -8.50 3.14
CA ILE A 119 0.81 -9.53 3.94
C ILE A 119 1.43 -8.95 5.22
N ASP A 120 1.68 -7.64 5.28
CA ASP A 120 2.18 -6.96 6.48
C ASP A 120 1.06 -6.60 7.47
N GLY A 121 -0.21 -6.82 7.08
CA GLY A 121 -1.39 -6.52 7.88
C GLY A 121 -2.12 -5.24 7.44
N PRO A 122 -2.94 -4.65 8.32
CA PRO A 122 -3.24 -5.09 9.68
C PRO A 122 -3.99 -6.43 9.73
N TYR A 123 -3.73 -7.21 10.77
CA TYR A 123 -4.33 -8.53 10.97
C TYR A 123 -5.49 -8.49 11.98
N THR A 124 -6.62 -9.06 11.58
CA THR A 124 -7.79 -9.29 12.44
C THR A 124 -7.68 -10.65 13.11
N PHE A 125 -7.74 -10.68 14.44
CA PHE A 125 -7.68 -11.93 15.21
C PHE A 125 -8.81 -12.90 14.83
N ILE A 126 -8.47 -14.18 14.63
CA ILE A 126 -9.42 -15.24 14.29
C ILE A 126 -9.53 -16.23 15.46
N ALA A 127 -8.41 -16.81 15.87
CA ALA A 127 -8.40 -17.87 16.88
C ALA A 127 -7.07 -17.96 17.61
N SER A 128 -7.10 -18.47 18.84
CA SER A 128 -5.91 -18.90 19.57
C SER A 128 -6.20 -20.16 20.37
N GLY A 129 -5.16 -20.91 20.69
CA GLY A 129 -5.32 -22.11 21.49
C GLY A 129 -4.02 -22.87 21.69
N ASP A 130 -4.12 -23.93 22.51
CA ASP A 130 -3.00 -24.83 22.76
C ASP A 130 -2.82 -25.81 21.58
N ILE A 131 -1.57 -26.05 21.21
CA ILE A 131 -1.16 -27.23 20.45
C ILE A 131 -1.02 -28.38 21.46
N VAL A 132 -2.18 -28.94 21.84
CA VAL A 132 -2.33 -29.87 22.97
C VAL A 132 -1.34 -31.03 22.94
N ASP A 133 -1.05 -31.56 21.76
CA ASP A 133 -0.11 -32.68 21.57
C ASP A 133 1.34 -32.28 21.88
N PHE A 134 1.74 -31.07 21.49
CA PHE A 134 3.10 -30.56 21.73
C PHE A 134 3.27 -30.13 23.21
N ASN A 135 2.16 -29.81 23.90
CA ASN A 135 2.12 -29.40 25.30
C ASN A 135 1.93 -30.55 26.32
N GLN A 136 2.06 -31.82 25.90
CA GLN A 136 1.93 -32.97 26.81
C GLN A 136 3.12 -33.10 27.78
N PRO A 137 2.98 -33.75 28.95
CA PRO A 137 4.12 -33.98 29.85
C PRO A 137 5.27 -34.78 29.23
N THR A 138 4.96 -35.71 28.32
CA THR A 138 5.95 -36.38 27.46
C THR A 138 6.03 -35.65 26.14
N ALA A 139 7.23 -35.37 25.64
CA ALA A 139 7.40 -34.65 24.38
C ALA A 139 6.78 -35.42 23.21
N TRP A 140 6.16 -34.68 22.30
CA TRP A 140 5.62 -35.25 21.07
C TRP A 140 6.76 -35.81 20.20
N PRO A 141 6.55 -36.91 19.46
CA PRO A 141 7.59 -37.45 18.58
C PRO A 141 8.03 -36.43 17.52
N ARG A 142 9.29 -36.49 17.08
CA ARG A 142 9.82 -35.61 16.02
C ARG A 142 9.22 -35.96 14.65
N PHE A 143 9.15 -34.99 13.74
CA PHE A 143 8.60 -35.17 12.39
C PHE A 143 7.18 -35.75 12.39
N THR A 144 6.41 -35.39 13.41
CA THR A 144 5.09 -35.98 13.64
C THR A 144 4.07 -34.85 13.75
N ILE A 145 3.06 -34.91 12.89
CA ILE A 145 1.90 -34.03 12.89
C ILE A 145 1.12 -34.19 14.22
N ASN A 146 0.45 -33.13 14.68
CA ASN A 146 -0.53 -33.26 15.76
C ASN A 146 -1.68 -34.19 15.34
N GLU A 147 -2.14 -35.03 16.26
CA GLU A 147 -3.30 -35.92 16.06
C GLU A 147 -4.60 -35.27 16.55
N THR A 148 -4.50 -34.41 17.57
CA THR A 148 -5.64 -33.67 18.12
C THR A 148 -6.05 -32.58 17.13
N PRO A 149 -7.26 -32.64 16.53
CA PRO A 149 -7.68 -31.67 15.53
C PRO A 149 -7.78 -30.27 16.12
N ILE A 150 -7.24 -29.28 15.40
CA ILE A 150 -7.38 -27.87 15.71
C ILE A 150 -8.42 -27.30 14.75
N SER A 151 -9.56 -26.89 15.28
CA SER A 151 -10.67 -26.30 14.51
C SER A 151 -11.28 -25.15 15.27
N PHE A 152 -11.70 -24.12 14.55
CA PHE A 152 -12.28 -22.89 15.12
C PHE A 152 -13.36 -22.32 14.19
N ALA A 153 -14.20 -21.45 14.75
CA ALA A 153 -15.21 -20.77 13.96
C ALA A 153 -14.55 -19.61 13.21
N ASN A 154 -14.65 -19.62 11.89
CA ASN A 154 -14.36 -18.48 11.03
C ASN A 154 -15.38 -18.48 9.90
N ASN A 155 -15.85 -17.30 9.53
CA ASN A 155 -16.77 -17.07 8.42
C ASN A 155 -16.33 -15.89 7.55
N VAL A 156 -15.12 -15.38 7.78
CA VAL A 156 -14.53 -14.27 7.02
C VAL A 156 -13.38 -14.83 6.18
N PRO A 157 -13.44 -14.65 4.85
CA PRO A 157 -12.32 -14.97 3.98
C PRO A 157 -11.22 -13.92 4.13
N TYR A 158 -9.96 -14.38 4.14
CA TYR A 158 -8.80 -13.49 4.15
C TYR A 158 -7.81 -13.81 3.01
N ASP A 159 -7.18 -12.78 2.46
CA ASP A 159 -6.13 -12.88 1.45
C ASP A 159 -4.77 -13.25 2.07
N HIS A 160 -4.53 -12.83 3.31
CA HIS A 160 -3.32 -13.12 4.07
C HIS A 160 -3.65 -13.68 5.45
N TYR A 161 -2.81 -14.58 5.95
CA TYR A 161 -2.92 -15.17 7.28
C TYR A 161 -1.61 -15.01 8.05
N GLN A 162 -1.73 -14.70 9.35
CA GLN A 162 -0.61 -14.68 10.28
C GLN A 162 -0.77 -15.80 11.29
N VAL A 163 0.27 -16.61 11.44
CA VAL A 163 0.38 -17.63 12.48
C VAL A 163 1.50 -17.23 13.42
N LEU A 164 1.16 -16.90 14.66
CA LEU A 164 2.12 -16.66 15.73
C LEU A 164 2.19 -17.85 16.67
N PHE A 165 3.36 -18.05 17.27
CA PHE A 165 3.60 -19.02 18.33
C PHE A 165 4.00 -18.30 19.62
N PRO A 166 3.02 -17.88 20.46
CA PRO A 166 3.29 -17.13 21.68
C PRO A 166 4.03 -17.91 22.76
N ASP A 167 4.01 -19.24 22.68
CA ASP A 167 4.66 -20.10 23.66
C ASP A 167 5.27 -21.34 23.02
N ILE A 168 6.31 -21.87 23.68
CA ILE A 168 6.95 -23.14 23.35
C ILE A 168 7.02 -24.03 24.60
N ARG A 169 7.43 -25.27 24.40
CA ARG A 169 7.47 -26.29 25.44
C ARG A 169 8.36 -25.93 26.65
N ASP A 170 9.56 -25.39 26.44
CA ASP A 170 10.45 -24.98 27.53
C ASP A 170 11.26 -23.73 27.17
N ARG A 171 10.72 -22.55 27.55
CA ARG A 171 11.37 -21.25 27.39
C ARG A 171 12.75 -21.17 28.05
N GLY A 172 12.94 -21.85 29.18
CA GLY A 172 14.21 -21.79 29.92
C GLY A 172 15.32 -22.63 29.28
N GLY A 173 14.94 -23.65 28.50
CA GLY A 173 15.83 -24.57 27.82
C GLY A 173 16.08 -24.26 26.34
N ALA A 174 15.35 -23.29 25.78
CA ALA A 174 15.38 -22.96 24.35
C ALA A 174 15.90 -21.53 24.09
N ASN A 175 16.25 -21.28 22.83
CA ASN A 175 16.74 -19.99 22.35
C ASN A 175 16.14 -19.62 20.97
N SER A 176 15.07 -20.32 20.58
CA SER A 176 14.41 -20.21 19.27
C SER A 176 13.09 -21.00 19.30
N MET A 177 12.20 -20.68 18.36
CA MET A 177 11.06 -21.50 17.97
C MET A 177 11.42 -22.31 16.73
N GLN A 178 10.90 -23.52 16.59
CA GLN A 178 11.00 -24.30 15.35
C GLN A 178 9.71 -25.03 15.00
N ILE A 179 9.46 -25.20 13.71
CA ILE A 179 8.34 -25.98 13.18
C ILE A 179 8.74 -26.63 11.85
N SER A 180 8.24 -27.83 11.58
CA SER A 180 8.56 -28.55 10.33
C SER A 180 7.60 -28.20 9.20
N GLU A 181 6.31 -28.10 9.51
CA GLU A 181 5.23 -27.96 8.53
C GLU A 181 3.98 -27.44 9.25
N VAL A 182 3.19 -26.60 8.57
CA VAL A 182 1.94 -26.02 9.02
C VAL A 182 0.93 -26.02 7.88
N GLU A 183 -0.15 -26.77 8.01
CA GLU A 183 -1.22 -26.76 7.00
C GLU A 183 -2.40 -25.92 7.52
N LEU A 184 -2.91 -25.01 6.69
CA LEU A 184 -4.15 -24.28 6.99
C LEU A 184 -5.32 -24.97 6.29
N PHE A 185 -6.31 -25.42 7.05
CA PHE A 185 -7.49 -26.07 6.49
C PHE A 185 -8.64 -25.08 6.33
N GLY A 186 -9.17 -24.98 5.13
CA GLY A 186 -10.23 -24.04 4.80
C GLY A 186 -11.08 -24.46 3.62
N ILE A 187 -12.00 -23.56 3.27
CA ILE A 187 -12.82 -23.63 2.05
C ILE A 187 -12.65 -22.32 1.28
N SER A 188 -12.49 -22.39 -0.04
CA SER A 188 -12.54 -21.21 -0.91
C SER A 188 -13.86 -21.17 -1.67
N PHE A 189 -14.53 -20.02 -1.62
CA PHE A 189 -15.79 -19.81 -2.33
C PHE A 189 -15.62 -19.11 -3.67
N THR A 190 -14.46 -18.51 -3.93
CA THR A 190 -14.17 -17.72 -5.12
C THR A 190 -13.15 -18.45 -6.00
N ALA A 191 -13.15 -18.10 -7.28
CA ALA A 191 -12.15 -18.61 -8.21
C ALA A 191 -10.74 -18.14 -7.82
N TYR A 192 -9.72 -18.97 -8.04
CA TYR A 192 -8.33 -18.67 -7.71
C TYR A 192 -7.36 -19.26 -8.74
N GLY A 193 -6.06 -18.94 -8.62
CA GLY A 193 -5.02 -19.47 -9.51
C GLY A 193 -5.24 -19.15 -11.00
N PRO A 194 -5.32 -17.86 -11.38
CA PRO A 194 -5.61 -17.46 -12.75
C PRO A 194 -4.48 -17.82 -13.72
N THR A 195 -4.86 -18.10 -14.96
CA THR A 195 -3.98 -18.16 -16.12
C THR A 195 -4.66 -17.39 -17.27
N PRO A 196 -4.04 -16.36 -17.87
CA PRO A 196 -2.74 -15.76 -17.51
C PRO A 196 -2.68 -15.32 -16.04
N ALA A 197 -1.48 -15.38 -15.46
CA ALA A 197 -1.29 -14.97 -14.07
C ALA A 197 -1.63 -13.48 -13.91
N ASP A 198 -2.12 -13.10 -12.72
CA ASP A 198 -2.48 -11.71 -12.47
C ASP A 198 -1.27 -10.77 -12.63
N GLY A 199 -1.49 -9.62 -13.26
CA GLY A 199 -0.47 -8.61 -13.59
C GLY A 199 0.56 -9.04 -14.64
N SER A 200 0.42 -10.22 -15.26
CA SER A 200 1.43 -10.74 -16.19
C SER A 200 1.40 -10.12 -17.58
N TYR A 201 2.53 -10.21 -18.28
CA TYR A 201 2.62 -9.95 -19.72
C TYR A 201 2.26 -11.21 -20.52
N HIS A 202 1.36 -11.07 -21.49
CA HIS A 202 0.89 -12.17 -22.34
C HIS A 202 1.29 -11.95 -23.81
N GLU A 203 2.24 -12.75 -24.30
CA GLU A 203 2.87 -12.61 -25.63
C GLU A 203 2.04 -13.20 -26.79
N ASP A 204 0.72 -13.07 -26.72
CA ASP A 204 -0.20 -13.47 -27.79
C ASP A 204 -1.39 -12.50 -27.91
N THR A 205 -2.02 -12.45 -29.09
CA THR A 205 -3.22 -11.62 -29.32
C THR A 205 -4.53 -12.33 -28.98
N TRP A 206 -4.45 -13.47 -28.30
CA TRP A 206 -5.57 -14.27 -27.84
C TRP A 206 -5.15 -14.98 -26.55
N ALA A 207 -6.09 -15.27 -25.67
CA ALA A 207 -5.80 -15.97 -24.42
C ALA A 207 -6.85 -17.05 -24.14
N SER A 208 -6.40 -18.14 -23.53
CA SER A 208 -7.27 -19.07 -22.83
C SER A 208 -7.20 -18.73 -21.35
N LEU A 209 -8.22 -18.04 -20.87
CA LEU A 209 -8.43 -17.82 -19.45
C LEU A 209 -8.72 -19.17 -18.81
N SER A 210 -8.06 -19.48 -17.69
CA SER A 210 -8.41 -20.61 -16.84
C SER A 210 -8.17 -20.28 -15.39
N TRP A 211 -8.94 -20.91 -14.52
CA TRP A 211 -8.87 -20.71 -13.08
C TRP A 211 -9.09 -22.05 -12.38
N THR A 212 -8.82 -22.07 -11.09
CA THR A 212 -9.30 -23.12 -10.20
C THR A 212 -10.61 -22.65 -9.57
N LEU A 213 -11.59 -23.54 -9.55
CA LEU A 213 -12.93 -23.26 -9.01
C LEU A 213 -12.93 -23.17 -7.49
N GLY A 214 -13.84 -22.38 -6.95
CA GLY A 214 -14.22 -22.47 -5.52
C GLY A 214 -14.76 -23.86 -5.18
N ASP A 215 -14.53 -24.32 -3.94
CA ASP A 215 -14.78 -25.70 -3.48
C ASP A 215 -16.24 -26.15 -3.60
N THR A 216 -17.17 -25.21 -3.64
CA THR A 216 -18.62 -25.47 -3.69
C THR A 216 -19.27 -25.07 -5.01
N ALA A 217 -18.50 -24.45 -5.92
CA ALA A 217 -19.02 -23.95 -7.17
C ALA A 217 -19.40 -25.06 -8.16
N VAL A 218 -20.46 -24.81 -8.93
CA VAL A 218 -20.91 -25.71 -10.02
C VAL A 218 -20.90 -25.04 -11.40
N SER A 219 -20.79 -23.71 -11.45
CA SER A 219 -20.69 -22.92 -12.68
C SER A 219 -20.14 -21.53 -12.38
N HIS A 220 -19.76 -20.82 -13.44
CA HIS A 220 -18.94 -19.61 -13.36
C HIS A 220 -19.50 -18.52 -14.27
N ASP A 221 -19.83 -17.35 -13.73
CA ASP A 221 -20.15 -16.18 -14.53
C ASP A 221 -18.85 -15.44 -14.90
N VAL A 222 -18.58 -15.34 -16.21
CA VAL A 222 -17.31 -14.78 -16.72
C VAL A 222 -17.50 -13.32 -17.13
N TYR A 223 -16.65 -12.45 -16.58
CA TYR A 223 -16.56 -11.04 -16.94
C TYR A 223 -15.18 -10.74 -17.53
N PHE A 224 -15.12 -10.04 -18.67
CA PHE A 224 -13.87 -9.69 -19.36
C PHE A 224 -14.00 -8.35 -20.10
N GLY A 225 -13.02 -7.46 -19.94
CA GLY A 225 -12.99 -6.13 -20.57
C GLY A 225 -11.61 -5.48 -20.51
N ASP A 226 -11.49 -4.27 -21.03
CA ASP A 226 -10.28 -3.43 -21.01
C ASP A 226 -10.39 -2.25 -20.02
N ASN A 227 -11.46 -2.22 -19.22
CA ASN A 227 -11.69 -1.25 -18.16
C ASN A 227 -11.96 -1.98 -16.83
N PHE A 228 -11.23 -1.60 -15.79
CA PHE A 228 -11.33 -2.22 -14.46
C PHE A 228 -12.72 -2.02 -13.84
N ASP A 229 -13.22 -0.79 -13.80
CA ASP A 229 -14.49 -0.42 -13.15
C ASP A 229 -15.68 -1.11 -13.82
N ASP A 230 -15.67 -1.21 -15.16
CA ASP A 230 -16.71 -1.89 -15.92
C ASP A 230 -16.74 -3.40 -15.64
N VAL A 231 -15.57 -4.02 -15.46
CA VAL A 231 -15.46 -5.44 -15.07
C VAL A 231 -15.90 -5.62 -13.62
N ASP A 232 -15.53 -4.71 -12.70
CA ASP A 232 -15.96 -4.76 -11.30
C ASP A 232 -17.47 -4.56 -11.12
N ALA A 233 -18.05 -3.64 -11.88
CA ALA A 233 -19.49 -3.40 -11.85
C ALA A 233 -20.29 -4.48 -12.59
N GLY A 234 -19.63 -5.31 -13.41
CA GLY A 234 -20.31 -6.22 -14.34
C GLY A 234 -21.16 -5.45 -15.37
N ALA A 235 -20.61 -4.34 -15.88
CA ALA A 235 -21.28 -3.43 -16.82
C ALA A 235 -21.68 -4.11 -18.14
N GLU A 236 -22.57 -3.44 -18.90
CA GLU A 236 -23.02 -3.94 -20.20
C GLU A 236 -21.82 -4.11 -21.14
N GLY A 237 -21.61 -5.34 -21.63
CA GLY A 237 -20.50 -5.69 -22.52
C GLY A 237 -19.32 -6.42 -21.86
N THR A 238 -19.24 -6.44 -20.53
CA THR A 238 -18.20 -7.21 -19.82
C THR A 238 -18.64 -8.63 -19.48
N PHE A 239 -19.94 -8.90 -19.31
CA PHE A 239 -20.45 -10.25 -19.05
C PHE A 239 -20.49 -11.12 -20.32
N HIS A 240 -19.79 -12.25 -20.29
CA HIS A 240 -19.67 -13.19 -21.42
C HIS A 240 -20.33 -14.55 -21.18
N GLY A 241 -21.20 -14.62 -20.17
CA GLY A 241 -22.08 -15.76 -19.91
C GLY A 241 -21.55 -16.72 -18.86
N ASN A 242 -22.46 -17.61 -18.45
CA ASN A 242 -22.21 -18.68 -17.49
C ASN A 242 -21.50 -19.87 -18.15
N GLN A 243 -20.41 -20.34 -17.55
CA GLN A 243 -19.59 -21.46 -18.00
C GLN A 243 -19.62 -22.60 -16.98
N VAL A 244 -19.57 -23.84 -17.48
CA VAL A 244 -19.40 -25.04 -16.63
C VAL A 244 -17.93 -25.47 -16.57
N ALA A 245 -17.16 -25.16 -17.61
CA ALA A 245 -15.72 -25.41 -17.60
C ALA A 245 -15.01 -24.23 -16.93
N PRO A 246 -13.95 -24.46 -16.14
CA PRO A 246 -13.17 -23.40 -15.50
C PRO A 246 -12.16 -22.77 -16.49
N SER A 247 -12.65 -22.46 -17.69
CA SER A 247 -11.85 -21.90 -18.78
C SER A 247 -12.71 -21.12 -19.77
N PHE A 248 -12.16 -20.05 -20.33
CA PHE A 248 -12.83 -19.22 -21.32
C PHE A 248 -11.83 -18.63 -22.32
N VAL A 249 -12.18 -18.55 -23.60
CA VAL A 249 -11.28 -18.04 -24.65
C VAL A 249 -11.63 -16.59 -25.00
N VAL A 250 -10.62 -15.76 -25.22
CA VAL A 250 -10.73 -14.36 -25.63
C VAL A 250 -9.74 -14.02 -26.74
N GLY A 251 -9.99 -12.94 -27.49
CA GLY A 251 -9.10 -12.49 -28.55
C GLY A 251 -9.14 -13.35 -29.82
N PHE A 252 -10.20 -14.13 -30.01
CA PHE A 252 -10.32 -15.06 -31.13
C PHE A 252 -11.68 -14.90 -31.84
N PRO A 253 -11.77 -15.05 -33.18
CA PRO A 253 -13.04 -14.90 -33.89
C PRO A 253 -14.15 -15.78 -33.29
N GLY A 254 -15.25 -15.14 -32.89
CA GLY A 254 -16.38 -15.78 -32.22
C GLY A 254 -16.36 -15.69 -30.69
N PHE A 255 -15.34 -15.06 -30.12
CA PHE A 255 -15.17 -14.78 -28.69
C PHE A 255 -15.04 -13.27 -28.45
N PRO A 256 -15.06 -12.81 -27.18
CA PRO A 256 -14.83 -11.40 -26.86
C PRO A 256 -13.53 -10.90 -27.45
N PHE A 257 -13.53 -9.65 -27.92
CA PHE A 257 -12.46 -9.08 -28.75
C PHE A 257 -12.17 -9.96 -29.98
N PRO A 258 -13.15 -10.16 -30.88
CA PRO A 258 -13.07 -11.14 -31.97
C PRO A 258 -11.99 -10.82 -33.02
N ASP A 259 -11.51 -9.58 -33.07
CA ASP A 259 -10.43 -9.13 -33.95
C ASP A 259 -9.03 -9.32 -33.34
N GLY A 260 -8.95 -9.81 -32.09
CA GLY A 260 -7.72 -9.98 -31.32
C GLY A 260 -7.57 -8.98 -30.18
N LEU A 261 -6.82 -9.38 -29.15
CA LEU A 261 -6.34 -8.50 -28.07
C LEU A 261 -5.26 -7.55 -28.62
N VAL A 262 -5.26 -6.31 -28.13
CA VAL A 262 -4.48 -5.21 -28.69
C VAL A 262 -3.15 -5.05 -27.94
N PRO A 263 -1.99 -5.05 -28.64
CA PRO A 263 -0.70 -4.73 -28.03
C PRO A 263 -0.69 -3.38 -27.31
N GLY A 264 -0.19 -3.37 -26.07
CA GLY A 264 -0.16 -2.23 -25.17
C GLY A 264 -1.44 -2.02 -24.35
N ALA A 265 -2.47 -2.84 -24.53
CA ALA A 265 -3.68 -2.81 -23.72
C ALA A 265 -3.58 -3.76 -22.51
N THR A 266 -4.15 -3.32 -21.39
CA THR A 266 -4.42 -4.15 -20.21
C THR A 266 -5.85 -4.67 -20.29
N TYR A 267 -6.03 -5.95 -19.99
CA TYR A 267 -7.33 -6.59 -19.91
C TYR A 267 -7.59 -7.03 -18.48
N TYR A 268 -8.83 -6.87 -18.05
CA TYR A 268 -9.33 -7.20 -16.72
C TYR A 268 -10.39 -8.28 -16.83
N TRP A 269 -10.42 -9.19 -15.87
CA TRP A 269 -11.38 -10.27 -15.85
C TRP A 269 -11.70 -10.73 -14.45
N ARG A 270 -12.94 -11.16 -14.26
CA ARG A 270 -13.49 -11.60 -12.99
C ARG A 270 -14.32 -12.85 -13.21
N ILE A 271 -14.26 -13.76 -12.26
CA ILE A 271 -15.05 -14.98 -12.26
C ILE A 271 -15.93 -14.99 -11.02
N ASP A 272 -17.24 -14.95 -11.22
CA ASP A 272 -18.18 -15.11 -10.12
C ASP A 272 -18.59 -16.58 -10.02
N GLU A 273 -18.36 -17.18 -8.86
CA GLU A 273 -18.64 -18.59 -8.61
C GLU A 273 -20.10 -18.79 -8.20
N ILE A 274 -20.79 -19.74 -8.84
CA ILE A 274 -22.21 -20.02 -8.60
C ILE A 274 -22.38 -21.41 -7.99
N GLU A 275 -23.10 -21.43 -6.88
CA GLU A 275 -23.44 -22.64 -6.13
C GLU A 275 -24.49 -23.51 -6.82
N ALA A 276 -24.65 -24.75 -6.34
CA ALA A 276 -25.61 -25.71 -6.86
C ALA A 276 -27.09 -25.25 -6.82
N ASP A 277 -27.42 -24.24 -6.01
CA ASP A 277 -28.76 -23.65 -5.95
C ASP A 277 -29.04 -22.69 -7.13
N GLY A 278 -28.01 -22.31 -7.90
CA GLY A 278 -28.09 -21.42 -9.05
C GLY A 278 -28.41 -19.96 -8.71
N THR A 279 -28.37 -19.57 -7.43
CA THR A 279 -28.73 -18.23 -6.95
C THR A 279 -27.72 -17.63 -5.98
N THR A 280 -26.98 -18.46 -5.25
CA THR A 280 -25.87 -18.01 -4.41
C THR A 280 -24.66 -17.79 -5.31
N VAL A 281 -24.20 -16.54 -5.35
CA VAL A 281 -23.11 -16.08 -6.20
C VAL A 281 -22.03 -15.49 -5.31
N HIS A 282 -20.81 -15.98 -5.48
CA HIS A 282 -19.61 -15.48 -4.83
C HIS A 282 -18.85 -14.63 -5.85
N LYS A 283 -18.94 -13.30 -5.69
CA LYS A 283 -18.22 -12.37 -6.57
C LYS A 283 -16.71 -12.60 -6.44
N GLY A 284 -16.03 -12.85 -7.56
CA GLY A 284 -14.60 -13.09 -7.57
C GLY A 284 -13.78 -11.80 -7.46
N ILE A 285 -12.47 -11.98 -7.23
CA ILE A 285 -11.49 -10.91 -7.39
C ILE A 285 -11.23 -10.63 -8.87
N ILE A 286 -10.73 -9.43 -9.17
CA ILE A 286 -10.39 -9.03 -10.54
C ILE A 286 -8.93 -9.32 -10.79
N TRP A 287 -8.67 -10.09 -11.84
CA TRP A 287 -7.34 -10.33 -12.37
C TRP A 287 -7.11 -9.49 -13.61
N SER A 288 -5.83 -9.28 -13.93
CA SER A 288 -5.41 -8.53 -15.09
C SER A 288 -4.23 -9.19 -15.81
N PHE A 289 -4.10 -8.89 -17.09
CA PHE A 289 -2.86 -9.14 -17.84
C PHE A 289 -2.72 -8.10 -18.94
N MET A 290 -1.48 -7.82 -19.36
CA MET A 290 -1.17 -6.86 -20.42
C MET A 290 -0.67 -7.59 -21.65
N ILE A 291 -1.13 -7.19 -22.84
CA ILE A 291 -0.43 -7.54 -24.08
C ILE A 291 0.74 -6.58 -24.21
N PRO A 292 1.99 -7.05 -24.35
CA PRO A 292 3.15 -6.18 -24.47
C PRO A 292 2.97 -5.09 -25.54
N PRO A 293 3.49 -3.87 -25.31
CA PRO A 293 3.45 -2.83 -26.31
C PRO A 293 4.32 -3.21 -27.51
N LYS A 294 4.05 -2.62 -28.68
CA LYS A 294 4.91 -2.81 -29.86
C LYS A 294 6.26 -2.10 -29.77
N THR A 295 6.41 -1.19 -28.83
CA THR A 295 7.67 -0.50 -28.52
C THR A 295 8.47 -1.26 -27.47
N ALA A 296 9.78 -1.02 -27.41
CA ALA A 296 10.61 -1.54 -26.33
C ALA A 296 10.07 -1.07 -24.97
N TYR A 297 10.19 -1.93 -23.96
CA TYR A 297 9.71 -1.66 -22.60
C TYR A 297 10.66 -2.24 -21.55
N LEU A 298 10.50 -1.83 -20.28
CA LEU A 298 11.36 -2.20 -19.15
C LEU A 298 12.86 -2.00 -19.46
N PRO A 299 13.31 -0.75 -19.63
CA PRO A 299 14.73 -0.46 -19.84
C PRO A 299 15.60 -0.79 -18.63
N ASP A 300 16.85 -1.14 -18.90
CA ASP A 300 17.93 -1.29 -17.96
C ASP A 300 19.16 -0.52 -18.49
N PRO A 301 19.70 0.51 -17.82
CA PRO A 301 19.19 1.10 -16.59
C PRO A 301 17.74 1.56 -16.73
N ALA A 302 16.99 1.49 -15.62
CA ALA A 302 15.63 1.98 -15.54
C ALA A 302 15.56 3.45 -16.01
N ASP A 303 14.42 3.86 -16.58
CA ASP A 303 14.24 5.25 -16.98
C ASP A 303 14.38 6.18 -15.77
N THR A 304 15.14 7.26 -15.94
CA THR A 304 15.54 8.22 -14.91
C THR A 304 16.45 7.66 -13.79
N ALA A 305 17.04 6.48 -14.00
CA ALA A 305 18.00 5.89 -13.06
C ALA A 305 19.15 6.84 -12.77
N GLU A 306 19.59 6.86 -11.51
CA GLU A 306 20.73 7.66 -11.04
C GLU A 306 21.88 6.75 -10.63
N SER A 307 23.08 7.32 -10.59
CA SER A 307 24.30 6.62 -10.20
C SER A 307 24.63 5.39 -11.05
N VAL A 308 24.33 5.46 -12.34
CA VAL A 308 24.69 4.41 -13.30
C VAL A 308 26.21 4.35 -13.47
N GLU A 309 26.75 3.13 -13.47
CA GLU A 309 28.19 2.88 -13.65
C GLU A 309 28.71 3.34 -15.01
N LEU A 310 29.98 3.71 -15.09
CA LEU A 310 30.56 4.33 -16.29
C LEU A 310 30.82 3.34 -17.44
N ASP A 311 30.66 2.06 -17.19
CA ASP A 311 30.77 0.97 -18.17
C ASP A 311 29.45 0.19 -18.33
N ALA A 312 28.33 0.80 -17.93
CA ALA A 312 27.01 0.19 -18.03
C ALA A 312 26.67 -0.23 -19.47
N THR A 313 26.10 -1.42 -19.59
CA THR A 313 25.48 -1.91 -20.84
C THR A 313 23.98 -1.70 -20.73
N LEU A 314 23.38 -1.11 -21.77
CA LEU A 314 21.94 -0.88 -21.82
C LEU A 314 21.23 -2.16 -22.27
N GLY A 315 20.08 -2.47 -21.70
CA GLY A 315 19.23 -3.62 -22.01
C GLY A 315 17.76 -3.23 -21.96
N TRP A 316 16.90 -3.98 -22.66
CA TRP A 316 15.46 -3.73 -22.65
C TRP A 316 14.71 -5.01 -22.97
N THR A 317 13.39 -5.01 -22.70
CA THR A 317 12.50 -6.04 -23.20
C THR A 317 11.99 -5.66 -24.60
N PRO A 318 12.20 -6.50 -25.63
CA PRO A 318 11.69 -6.27 -26.97
C PRO A 318 10.19 -6.03 -27.00
N GLY A 319 9.75 -5.10 -27.84
CA GLY A 319 8.31 -4.92 -28.10
C GLY A 319 7.66 -6.16 -28.72
N PHE A 320 6.34 -6.25 -28.60
CA PHE A 320 5.54 -7.38 -29.07
C PHE A 320 5.88 -7.75 -30.53
N SER A 321 6.27 -9.00 -30.74
CA SER A 321 6.67 -9.55 -32.04
C SER A 321 7.88 -8.90 -32.73
N ALA A 322 8.62 -8.03 -32.04
CA ALA A 322 9.80 -7.38 -32.61
C ALA A 322 10.87 -8.40 -33.07
N LYS A 323 11.59 -8.04 -34.13
CA LYS A 323 12.63 -8.87 -34.76
C LYS A 323 13.99 -8.19 -34.78
N LEU A 324 14.01 -6.87 -34.86
CA LEU A 324 15.21 -6.06 -34.89
C LEU A 324 14.98 -4.79 -34.09
N HIS A 325 16.07 -4.29 -33.51
CA HIS A 325 16.07 -3.11 -32.66
C HIS A 325 17.00 -2.07 -33.26
N THR A 326 16.59 -0.81 -33.27
CA THR A 326 17.44 0.30 -33.69
C THR A 326 17.64 1.23 -32.52
N VAL A 327 18.87 1.27 -31.99
CA VAL A 327 19.21 2.05 -30.79
C VAL A 327 19.74 3.42 -31.19
N TYR A 328 19.26 4.44 -30.49
CA TYR A 328 19.73 5.81 -30.53
C TYR A 328 20.20 6.18 -29.14
N PHE A 329 21.39 6.76 -29.01
CA PHE A 329 22.04 7.07 -27.74
C PHE A 329 22.80 8.39 -27.88
N GLY A 330 22.70 9.26 -26.88
CA GLY A 330 23.39 10.55 -26.86
C GLY A 330 23.16 11.31 -25.56
N ASP A 331 23.70 12.51 -25.45
CA ASP A 331 23.55 13.40 -24.30
C ASP A 331 22.52 14.53 -24.53
N ASN A 332 21.82 14.49 -25.67
CA ASN A 332 20.78 15.44 -26.03
C ASN A 332 19.46 14.73 -26.34
N PHE A 333 18.40 15.12 -25.63
CA PHE A 333 17.07 14.53 -25.79
C PHE A 333 16.51 14.70 -27.21
N ASP A 334 16.59 15.90 -27.78
CA ASP A 334 16.01 16.20 -29.10
C ASP A 334 16.74 15.44 -30.22
N ASP A 335 18.06 15.34 -30.14
CA ASP A 335 18.84 14.56 -31.10
C ASP A 335 18.43 13.09 -31.04
N VAL A 336 18.33 12.51 -29.84
CA VAL A 336 17.90 11.12 -29.64
C VAL A 336 16.45 10.91 -30.07
N SER A 337 15.55 11.85 -29.77
CA SER A 337 14.13 11.78 -30.14
C SER A 337 13.89 11.96 -31.64
N ASN A 338 14.72 12.72 -32.34
CA ASN A 338 14.56 12.97 -33.78
C ASN A 338 15.46 12.10 -34.66
N ALA A 339 16.41 11.37 -34.07
CA ALA A 339 17.30 10.51 -34.84
C ALA A 339 16.53 9.43 -35.61
N ALA A 340 17.05 9.10 -36.80
CA ALA A 340 16.53 8.08 -37.69
C ALA A 340 17.66 7.43 -38.49
N GLY A 341 17.47 6.19 -38.93
CA GLY A 341 18.36 5.52 -39.90
C GLY A 341 19.65 4.93 -39.32
N SER A 342 19.69 4.64 -38.01
CA SER A 342 20.76 3.83 -37.42
C SER A 342 20.66 2.36 -37.88
N LEU A 343 21.71 1.57 -37.64
CA LEU A 343 21.77 0.18 -38.06
C LEU A 343 20.94 -0.70 -37.10
N PRO A 344 20.03 -1.55 -37.61
CA PRO A 344 19.29 -2.47 -36.77
C PRO A 344 20.20 -3.61 -36.27
N GLN A 345 19.92 -4.08 -35.06
CA GLN A 345 20.59 -5.21 -34.41
C GLN A 345 19.58 -6.23 -33.89
N GLY A 346 20.03 -7.47 -33.69
CA GLY A 346 19.19 -8.55 -33.15
C GLY A 346 19.31 -8.77 -31.65
N ALA A 347 20.30 -8.17 -30.99
CA ALA A 347 20.44 -8.24 -29.54
C ALA A 347 19.61 -7.14 -28.88
N ALA A 348 18.92 -7.48 -27.79
CA ALA A 348 18.21 -6.54 -26.93
C ALA A 348 19.13 -5.86 -25.90
N THR A 349 20.39 -5.61 -26.30
CA THR A 349 21.41 -4.95 -25.48
C THR A 349 22.27 -4.02 -26.33
N PHE A 350 22.76 -2.94 -25.74
CA PHE A 350 23.59 -1.95 -26.40
C PHE A 350 24.72 -1.50 -25.48
N ASN A 351 25.96 -1.60 -25.97
CA ASN A 351 27.12 -1.09 -25.25
C ASN A 351 27.43 0.33 -25.78
N PRO A 352 27.19 1.40 -24.99
CA PRO A 352 27.46 2.77 -25.40
C PRO A 352 28.96 3.11 -25.41
N GLY A 353 29.82 2.24 -24.87
CA GLY A 353 31.21 2.53 -24.58
C GLY A 353 31.39 3.24 -23.23
N PRO A 354 32.58 3.78 -22.95
CA PRO A 354 32.84 4.51 -21.72
C PRO A 354 31.93 5.74 -21.60
N LEU A 355 31.29 5.88 -20.45
CA LEU A 355 30.45 7.02 -20.12
C LEU A 355 31.23 8.06 -19.31
N GLU A 356 30.77 9.30 -19.39
CA GLU A 356 31.34 10.42 -18.63
C GLU A 356 30.71 10.47 -17.23
N LEU A 357 31.50 10.91 -16.25
CA LEU A 357 31.07 11.12 -14.87
C LEU A 357 30.08 12.28 -14.80
N ALA A 358 29.12 12.19 -13.87
CA ALA A 358 28.16 13.26 -13.62
C ALA A 358 27.43 13.75 -14.89
N LYS A 359 26.97 12.82 -15.75
CA LYS A 359 26.36 13.15 -17.04
C LYS A 359 25.02 12.44 -17.25
N THR A 360 24.07 13.18 -17.82
CA THR A 360 22.79 12.64 -18.31
C THR A 360 22.97 12.08 -19.71
N TYR A 361 22.48 10.87 -19.93
CA TYR A 361 22.36 10.28 -21.26
C TYR A 361 20.90 9.97 -21.56
N TYR A 362 20.53 10.13 -22.83
CA TYR A 362 19.23 9.80 -23.39
C TYR A 362 19.39 8.69 -24.40
N TRP A 363 18.41 7.80 -24.43
CA TRP A 363 18.42 6.70 -25.38
C TRP A 363 17.02 6.26 -25.74
N ARG A 364 16.88 5.70 -26.94
CA ARG A 364 15.62 5.24 -27.50
C ARG A 364 15.86 3.98 -28.29
N VAL A 365 14.92 3.04 -28.20
CA VAL A 365 14.94 1.83 -29.03
C VAL A 365 13.72 1.81 -29.92
N ASP A 366 13.95 1.85 -31.23
CA ASP A 366 12.89 1.63 -32.22
C ASP A 366 12.79 0.14 -32.53
N GLU A 367 11.59 -0.42 -32.42
CA GLU A 367 11.31 -1.84 -32.60
C GLU A 367 10.77 -2.12 -34.00
N PHE A 368 11.31 -3.13 -34.67
CA PHE A 368 10.88 -3.53 -36.01
C PHE A 368 10.13 -4.87 -35.98
N ASP A 369 8.83 -4.83 -36.27
CA ASP A 369 7.96 -5.98 -36.55
C ASP A 369 7.50 -5.91 -38.02
N PRO A 370 7.99 -6.77 -38.93
CA PRO A 370 7.67 -6.63 -40.36
C PRO A 370 6.16 -6.49 -40.63
N PRO A 371 5.71 -5.43 -41.34
CA PRO A 371 6.51 -4.48 -42.13
C PRO A 371 6.80 -3.11 -41.46
N ALA A 372 6.50 -2.92 -40.18
CA ALA A 372 6.54 -1.62 -39.50
C ALA A 372 7.74 -1.44 -38.56
N THR A 373 8.10 -0.18 -38.34
CA THR A 373 9.00 0.24 -37.26
C THR A 373 8.21 1.11 -36.29
N HIS A 374 8.26 0.76 -35.00
CA HIS A 374 7.64 1.51 -33.92
C HIS A 374 8.69 2.35 -33.23
N LYS A 375 8.48 3.66 -33.24
CA LYS A 375 9.33 4.59 -32.52
C LYS A 375 9.15 4.38 -31.02
N GLY A 376 10.24 4.09 -30.31
CA GLY A 376 10.21 3.87 -28.87
C GLY A 376 10.07 5.15 -28.05
N ASN A 377 9.86 4.99 -26.75
CA ASN A 377 9.98 6.07 -25.78
C ASN A 377 11.45 6.45 -25.62
N VAL A 378 11.72 7.74 -25.35
CA VAL A 378 13.07 8.19 -25.00
C VAL A 378 13.22 8.02 -23.50
N TRP A 379 14.15 7.16 -23.11
CA TRP A 379 14.57 6.96 -21.74
C TRP A 379 15.80 7.80 -21.43
N SER A 380 16.04 8.04 -20.15
CA SER A 380 17.21 8.74 -19.65
C SER A 380 17.83 8.00 -18.49
N PHE A 381 19.12 8.22 -18.25
CA PHE A 381 19.75 7.86 -17.00
C PHE A 381 20.89 8.83 -16.70
N PHE A 382 21.34 8.81 -15.46
CA PHE A 382 22.36 9.69 -14.95
C PHE A 382 23.52 8.89 -14.35
N THR A 383 24.76 9.16 -14.79
CA THR A 383 25.94 8.43 -14.31
C THR A 383 26.36 8.84 -12.91
N GLN A 384 27.08 7.97 -12.20
CA GLN A 384 27.61 8.28 -10.88
C GLN A 384 28.33 9.64 -10.81
N GLY A 385 28.15 10.33 -9.68
CA GLY A 385 28.90 11.53 -9.33
C GLY A 385 28.16 12.88 -9.45
N ALA A 386 26.88 12.93 -9.80
CA ALA A 386 26.11 14.18 -9.67
C ALA A 386 25.20 14.21 -8.45
N VAL A 387 24.56 15.37 -8.32
CA VAL A 387 23.46 15.64 -7.42
C VAL A 387 22.35 14.60 -7.56
N GLY A 388 21.72 14.29 -6.44
CA GLY A 388 20.65 13.29 -6.36
C GLY A 388 19.70 13.58 -5.21
N SER A 389 18.75 12.66 -5.00
CA SER A 389 17.78 12.72 -3.89
C SER A 389 17.05 14.07 -3.78
N PRO A 390 16.38 14.54 -4.86
CA PRO A 390 15.65 15.80 -4.82
C PRO A 390 14.45 15.73 -3.88
N VAL A 391 14.20 16.82 -3.17
CA VAL A 391 12.94 17.10 -2.47
C VAL A 391 12.38 18.41 -3.04
N PRO A 392 11.11 18.47 -3.48
CA PRO A 392 10.20 17.34 -3.67
C PRO A 392 10.77 16.25 -4.59
N ALA A 393 10.27 15.02 -4.41
CA ALA A 393 10.67 13.89 -5.24
C ALA A 393 10.38 14.14 -6.73
N LYS A 394 11.07 13.41 -7.60
CA LYS A 394 10.93 13.55 -9.05
C LYS A 394 9.49 13.30 -9.49
N GLY A 395 8.90 14.25 -10.20
CA GLY A 395 7.53 14.14 -10.68
C GLY A 395 6.48 14.18 -9.58
N ALA A 396 6.85 14.56 -8.34
CA ALA A 396 5.91 14.63 -7.25
C ALA A 396 4.77 15.59 -7.58
N VAL A 397 3.54 15.18 -7.29
CA VAL A 397 2.33 15.97 -7.47
C VAL A 397 1.84 16.46 -6.12
N ASP A 398 0.83 17.33 -6.14
CA ASP A 398 0.19 17.85 -4.92
C ASP A 398 1.16 18.53 -3.95
N ILE A 399 2.21 19.15 -4.49
CA ILE A 399 3.20 19.87 -3.69
C ILE A 399 2.63 21.21 -3.23
N THR A 400 2.89 21.58 -1.98
CA THR A 400 2.57 22.91 -1.44
C THR A 400 3.08 24.02 -2.34
N GLN A 401 2.34 25.13 -2.46
CA GLN A 401 2.73 26.25 -3.32
C GLN A 401 3.90 27.08 -2.77
N THR A 402 4.43 26.74 -1.60
CA THR A 402 5.69 27.31 -1.08
C THR A 402 6.69 26.21 -0.75
N PRO A 403 7.11 25.39 -1.73
CA PRO A 403 8.00 24.27 -1.44
C PRO A 403 9.39 24.79 -1.08
N VAL A 404 10.13 23.99 -0.31
CA VAL A 404 11.58 24.17 -0.16
C VAL A 404 12.24 23.05 -0.94
N LEU A 405 13.05 23.42 -1.92
CA LEU A 405 13.78 22.46 -2.73
C LEU A 405 15.08 22.09 -2.02
N THR A 406 15.38 20.80 -1.86
CA THR A 406 16.66 20.31 -1.31
C THR A 406 17.19 19.14 -2.12
N TRP A 407 18.50 18.90 -2.06
CA TRP A 407 19.16 17.84 -2.82
C TRP A 407 20.40 17.33 -2.07
N THR A 408 20.86 16.14 -2.43
CA THR A 408 22.17 15.63 -2.01
C THR A 408 23.23 16.11 -3.01
N PRO A 409 24.36 16.66 -2.54
CA PRO A 409 25.42 17.13 -3.43
C PRO A 409 26.13 15.96 -4.12
N GLY A 410 26.64 16.22 -5.33
CA GLY A 410 27.48 15.30 -6.09
C GLY A 410 28.97 15.52 -5.82
N LEU A 411 29.78 15.50 -6.87
CA LEU A 411 31.24 15.71 -6.82
C LEU A 411 31.66 17.19 -6.96
N GLY A 412 30.69 18.10 -7.04
CA GLY A 412 30.89 19.54 -7.06
C GLY A 412 31.55 20.08 -5.79
N ALA A 413 32.25 21.21 -5.93
CA ALA A 413 32.68 22.05 -4.82
C ALA A 413 31.74 23.26 -4.61
N SER A 414 30.95 23.60 -5.63
CA SER A 414 29.92 24.64 -5.65
C SER A 414 28.78 24.22 -6.56
N HIS A 415 27.62 24.86 -6.42
CA HIS A 415 26.44 24.59 -7.23
C HIS A 415 25.75 25.86 -7.72
N GLU A 416 24.97 25.73 -8.79
CA GLU A 416 24.05 26.73 -9.33
C GLU A 416 22.64 26.13 -9.40
N VAL A 417 21.64 26.91 -8.99
CA VAL A 417 20.23 26.50 -8.96
C VAL A 417 19.48 27.09 -10.14
N TYR A 418 18.94 26.25 -11.00
CA TYR A 418 18.10 26.62 -12.13
C TYR A 418 16.65 26.22 -11.87
N PHE A 419 15.68 27.12 -12.07
CA PHE A 419 14.26 26.88 -11.77
C PHE A 419 13.32 27.66 -12.73
N GLY A 420 12.21 27.05 -13.14
CA GLY A 420 11.21 27.68 -13.99
C GLY A 420 10.00 26.78 -14.30
N ALA A 421 8.98 27.33 -14.95
CA ALA A 421 7.79 26.56 -15.40
C ALA A 421 7.95 25.96 -16.81
N ASP A 422 9.07 26.25 -17.49
CA ASP A 422 9.40 25.73 -18.81
C ASP A 422 10.71 24.92 -18.74
N ALA A 423 10.61 23.62 -18.97
CA ALA A 423 11.73 22.68 -18.97
C ALA A 423 12.87 23.09 -19.92
N SER A 424 12.55 23.79 -21.01
CA SER A 424 13.51 24.21 -22.03
C SER A 424 14.20 25.55 -21.72
N SER A 425 13.72 26.29 -20.71
CA SER A 425 14.15 27.66 -20.43
C SER A 425 14.17 27.97 -18.93
N LEU A 426 15.02 27.26 -18.18
CA LEU A 426 15.23 27.53 -16.75
C LEU A 426 16.05 28.81 -16.50
N GLU A 427 15.68 29.55 -15.45
CA GLU A 427 16.43 30.73 -15.00
C GLU A 427 17.39 30.37 -13.87
N LEU A 428 18.61 30.92 -13.90
CA LEU A 428 19.54 30.85 -12.77
C LEU A 428 18.98 31.68 -11.60
N LYS A 429 18.68 31.00 -10.49
CA LYS A 429 18.11 31.61 -9.28
C LYS A 429 19.13 31.87 -8.18
N GLY A 430 20.22 31.10 -8.14
CA GLY A 430 21.24 31.24 -7.11
C GLY A 430 22.45 30.36 -7.34
N SER A 431 23.48 30.59 -6.53
CA SER A 431 24.73 29.82 -6.51
C SER A 431 25.22 29.67 -5.07
N GLY A 432 25.78 28.51 -4.72
CA GLY A 432 26.22 28.18 -3.36
C GLY A 432 27.43 27.26 -3.31
N ASN A 433 27.91 27.01 -2.09
CA ASN A 433 28.97 26.02 -1.81
C ASN A 433 28.35 24.76 -1.20
N LEU A 434 29.16 23.70 -1.03
CA LEU A 434 28.72 22.53 -0.26
C LEU A 434 28.24 22.92 1.15
N GLY A 435 27.16 22.30 1.61
CA GLY A 435 26.46 22.59 2.86
C GLY A 435 25.37 23.68 2.74
N SER A 436 24.99 24.06 1.52
CA SER A 436 23.90 25.02 1.26
C SER A 436 22.86 24.48 0.26
N GLU A 437 22.62 23.17 0.28
CA GLU A 437 21.74 22.44 -0.66
C GLU A 437 20.24 22.67 -0.40
N SER A 438 19.82 23.93 -0.47
CA SER A 438 18.43 24.34 -0.29
C SER A 438 18.08 25.58 -1.12
N TYR A 439 16.90 25.59 -1.72
CA TYR A 439 16.34 26.75 -2.42
C TYR A 439 14.83 26.86 -2.20
N GLY A 440 14.39 28.03 -1.69
CA GLY A 440 12.97 28.36 -1.60
C GLY A 440 12.55 29.28 -2.75
N PRO A 441 11.77 28.81 -3.75
CA PRO A 441 11.29 29.65 -4.85
C PRO A 441 10.25 30.71 -4.43
N GLY A 442 9.69 30.59 -3.21
CA GLY A 442 8.60 31.43 -2.73
C GLY A 442 7.23 30.88 -3.14
N GLN A 443 6.23 31.77 -3.24
CA GLN A 443 4.87 31.41 -3.66
C GLN A 443 4.84 31.06 -5.15
N LEU A 444 4.33 29.87 -5.46
CA LEU A 444 4.14 29.33 -6.80
C LEU A 444 2.65 29.35 -7.19
N GLU A 445 2.40 29.24 -8.50
CA GLU A 445 1.07 29.09 -9.07
C GLU A 445 0.49 27.72 -8.72
N TRP A 446 -0.84 27.61 -8.67
CA TRP A 446 -1.55 26.35 -8.39
C TRP A 446 -1.60 25.48 -9.64
N ASP A 447 -1.70 24.16 -9.47
CA ASP A 447 -1.83 23.19 -10.58
C ASP A 447 -0.80 23.40 -11.70
N THR A 448 0.43 23.72 -11.32
CA THR A 448 1.48 24.10 -12.26
C THR A 448 2.70 23.24 -12.04
N THR A 449 3.16 22.59 -13.12
CA THR A 449 4.41 21.85 -13.12
C THR A 449 5.59 22.81 -13.22
N TYR A 450 6.50 22.72 -12.25
CA TYR A 450 7.78 23.42 -12.26
C TYR A 450 8.92 22.44 -12.49
N TYR A 451 9.97 22.95 -13.12
CA TYR A 451 11.18 22.23 -13.48
C TYR A 451 12.38 22.89 -12.81
N TRP A 452 13.32 22.08 -12.37
CA TRP A 452 14.52 22.57 -11.71
C TRP A 452 15.70 21.63 -11.90
N ARG A 453 16.89 22.19 -11.78
CA ARG A 453 18.16 21.51 -12.00
C ARG A 453 19.22 22.16 -11.14
N ILE A 454 20.17 21.35 -10.68
CA ILE A 454 21.36 21.83 -9.98
C ILE A 454 22.60 21.52 -10.83
N ASP A 455 23.33 22.56 -11.24
CA ASP A 455 24.59 22.40 -11.96
C ASP A 455 25.74 22.52 -10.95
N GLU A 456 26.65 21.56 -10.94
CA GLU A 456 27.77 21.51 -10.00
C GLU A 456 29.11 21.83 -10.66
N ALA A 457 29.98 22.55 -9.96
CA ALA A 457 31.29 22.94 -10.47
C ALA A 457 32.41 22.57 -9.48
N ASN A 458 33.53 22.10 -10.02
CA ASN A 458 34.75 21.82 -9.32
C ASN A 458 35.97 22.19 -10.18
N ASN A 459 36.63 23.30 -9.82
CA ASN A 459 37.80 23.80 -10.56
C ASN A 459 39.01 22.85 -10.59
N ALA A 460 39.01 21.78 -9.79
CA ALA A 460 40.06 20.76 -9.81
C ALA A 460 39.85 19.70 -10.91
N ASN A 461 38.64 19.63 -11.49
CA ASN A 461 38.32 18.69 -12.55
C ASN A 461 38.15 19.45 -13.89
N ALA A 462 38.79 18.94 -14.95
CA ALA A 462 38.72 19.54 -16.28
C ALA A 462 37.35 19.39 -16.94
N ASP A 463 36.55 18.41 -16.49
CA ASP A 463 35.22 18.11 -17.03
C ASP A 463 34.10 18.91 -16.33
N SER A 464 34.45 19.78 -15.37
CA SER A 464 33.53 20.69 -14.69
C SER A 464 33.33 22.00 -15.49
N PRO A 465 32.13 22.62 -15.46
CA PRO A 465 30.96 22.27 -14.63
C PRO A 465 30.12 21.14 -15.23
N TRP A 466 29.46 20.39 -14.36
CA TRP A 466 28.54 19.31 -14.72
C TRP A 466 27.10 19.81 -14.62
N THR A 467 26.37 19.65 -15.72
CA THR A 467 24.93 19.90 -15.75
C THR A 467 24.20 18.76 -15.07
N GLY A 468 23.42 19.06 -14.03
CA GLY A 468 22.69 18.06 -13.27
C GLY A 468 21.45 17.51 -13.99
N PRO A 469 20.80 16.49 -13.40
CA PRO A 469 19.51 15.99 -13.89
C PRO A 469 18.43 17.09 -13.84
N LEU A 470 17.48 17.02 -14.78
CA LEU A 470 16.29 17.86 -14.79
C LEU A 470 15.20 17.18 -13.96
N TRP A 471 14.78 17.80 -12.87
CA TRP A 471 13.69 17.34 -12.02
C TRP A 471 12.44 18.18 -12.22
N SER A 472 11.28 17.63 -11.86
CA SER A 472 10.01 18.35 -11.89
C SER A 472 9.15 18.01 -10.68
N PHE A 473 8.20 18.89 -10.37
CA PHE A 473 7.09 18.63 -9.46
C PHE A 473 5.89 19.49 -9.87
N THR A 474 4.69 19.10 -9.47
CA THR A 474 3.45 19.83 -9.74
C THR A 474 2.85 20.31 -8.42
N THR A 475 2.54 21.61 -8.36
CA THR A 475 1.88 22.20 -7.21
C THR A 475 0.43 21.75 -7.11
N ALA A 476 -0.07 21.58 -5.89
CA ALA A 476 -1.46 21.21 -5.66
C ALA A 476 -2.43 22.23 -6.28
N ASN A 477 -3.62 21.75 -6.67
CA ASN A 477 -4.75 22.60 -7.08
C ASN A 477 -5.68 22.95 -5.89
N PHE A 478 -5.23 22.65 -4.67
CA PHE A 478 -5.85 22.98 -3.38
C PHE A 478 -4.82 23.61 -2.43
N LEU A 479 -5.28 24.25 -1.36
CA LEU A 479 -4.40 24.69 -0.28
C LEU A 479 -4.23 23.56 0.73
N ILE A 480 -2.99 23.20 1.03
CA ILE A 480 -2.67 22.22 2.08
C ILE A 480 -2.67 22.95 3.43
N VAL A 481 -3.54 22.51 4.33
CA VAL A 481 -3.51 22.96 5.74
C VAL A 481 -2.60 22.06 6.55
N GLU A 482 -2.69 20.75 6.34
CA GLU A 482 -1.84 19.72 6.93
C GLU A 482 -1.89 18.46 6.05
N ASP A 483 -0.73 17.93 5.68
CA ASP A 483 -0.57 16.66 4.95
C ASP A 483 0.11 15.58 5.80
N PHE A 484 0.51 15.90 7.04
CA PHE A 484 1.17 15.03 8.00
C PHE A 484 2.56 14.50 7.58
N GLU A 485 3.01 14.77 6.37
CA GLU A 485 4.26 14.23 5.81
C GLU A 485 5.53 14.85 6.43
N SER A 486 5.41 15.99 7.10
CA SER A 486 6.55 16.69 7.69
C SER A 486 7.02 16.14 9.04
N TYR A 487 6.26 15.23 9.66
CA TYR A 487 6.55 14.71 11.00
C TYR A 487 7.64 13.63 10.96
N ASN A 488 8.47 13.57 12.00
CA ASN A 488 9.60 12.63 12.09
C ASN A 488 9.83 12.08 13.50
N ASP A 489 10.63 11.01 13.58
CA ASP A 489 10.93 10.29 14.82
C ASP A 489 12.26 10.70 15.48
N LEU A 490 12.89 11.78 15.00
CA LEU A 490 14.21 12.22 15.49
C LEU A 490 14.17 12.53 16.98
N ASP A 491 15.28 12.26 17.68
CA ASP A 491 15.49 12.60 19.10
C ASP A 491 15.11 14.06 19.36
N PRO A 492 14.43 14.40 20.47
CA PRO A 492 13.98 15.77 20.71
C PRO A 492 15.14 16.78 20.92
N ALA A 493 16.36 16.30 21.17
CA ALA A 493 17.56 17.13 21.19
C ALA A 493 18.09 17.47 19.79
N ASP A 494 17.62 16.80 18.74
CA ASP A 494 17.96 17.12 17.36
C ASP A 494 17.25 18.41 16.93
N PRO A 495 17.97 19.43 16.42
CA PRO A 495 17.35 20.66 15.92
C PRO A 495 16.35 20.46 14.76
N ALA A 496 16.41 19.34 14.05
CA ALA A 496 15.49 18.98 12.97
C ALA A 496 14.28 18.13 13.46
N SER A 497 14.17 17.86 14.77
CA SER A 497 13.05 17.10 15.32
C SER A 497 11.72 17.82 15.10
N ASN A 498 10.77 17.12 14.50
CA ASN A 498 9.41 17.59 14.23
C ASN A 498 8.40 16.51 14.58
N ARG A 499 8.17 16.27 15.88
CA ARG A 499 7.26 15.22 16.36
C ARG A 499 5.82 15.72 16.42
N ILE A 500 4.88 14.93 15.92
CA ILE A 500 3.48 15.32 15.74
C ILE A 500 2.81 15.84 17.02
N PHE A 501 3.04 15.20 18.17
CA PHE A 501 2.48 15.60 19.47
C PHE A 501 3.09 16.88 20.06
N ASN A 502 4.20 17.38 19.51
CA ASN A 502 4.73 18.71 19.89
C ASN A 502 4.03 19.83 19.11
N VAL A 503 3.38 19.51 17.99
CA VAL A 503 2.76 20.47 17.08
C VAL A 503 1.25 20.53 17.30
N TRP A 504 0.62 19.39 17.53
CA TRP A 504 -0.80 19.29 17.88
C TRP A 504 -1.00 19.32 19.39
N LEU A 505 -1.65 20.38 19.89
CA LEU A 505 -2.01 20.49 21.30
C LEU A 505 -3.18 19.56 21.63
N ASP A 506 -2.96 18.60 22.51
CA ASP A 506 -3.92 17.57 22.90
C ASP A 506 -4.26 17.60 24.41
N GLY A 507 -4.65 16.45 24.97
CA GLY A 507 -5.03 16.28 26.36
C GLY A 507 -3.99 15.60 27.22
N PHE A 508 -2.81 15.22 26.68
CA PHE A 508 -1.82 14.43 27.40
C PHE A 508 -1.37 15.07 28.73
N ASP A 509 -1.09 16.37 28.70
CA ASP A 509 -0.68 17.14 29.89
C ASP A 509 -1.87 17.56 30.78
N ASN A 510 -3.12 17.45 30.29
CA ASN A 510 -4.32 17.83 31.02
C ASN A 510 -5.52 16.87 30.77
N PRO A 511 -5.37 15.59 31.13
CA PRO A 511 -6.34 14.55 30.78
C PRO A 511 -7.68 14.73 31.49
N ALA A 512 -7.72 15.54 32.55
CA ALA A 512 -8.95 15.86 33.28
C ALA A 512 -9.89 16.81 32.54
N ALA A 513 -9.40 17.51 31.51
CA ALA A 513 -10.18 18.50 30.74
C ALA A 513 -10.28 18.19 29.23
N ASN A 514 -9.42 17.28 28.74
CA ASN A 514 -9.34 16.90 27.35
C ASN A 514 -8.92 15.42 27.26
N GLY A 515 -9.75 14.58 26.67
CA GLY A 515 -9.53 13.13 26.59
C GLY A 515 -8.65 12.67 25.44
N SER A 516 -8.10 13.58 24.63
CA SER A 516 -7.32 13.20 23.45
C SER A 516 -5.84 12.97 23.74
N VAL A 517 -5.23 12.01 23.03
CA VAL A 517 -3.78 11.93 22.87
C VAL A 517 -3.45 11.75 21.39
N VAL A 518 -2.61 12.64 20.85
CA VAL A 518 -2.14 12.63 19.46
C VAL A 518 -0.81 11.90 19.38
N GLY A 519 -0.63 11.09 18.34
CA GLY A 519 0.59 10.34 18.10
C GLY A 519 0.67 9.05 18.90
N ASN A 520 1.55 8.16 18.45
CA ASN A 520 1.85 6.91 19.14
C ASN A 520 2.77 7.17 20.34
N ALA A 521 2.70 6.29 21.35
CA ALA A 521 3.56 6.39 22.54
C ALA A 521 5.05 6.18 22.22
N ASN A 522 5.35 5.42 21.18
CA ASN A 522 6.70 5.13 20.68
C ASN A 522 6.77 5.43 19.18
N ALA A 523 7.99 5.61 18.67
CA ALA A 523 8.21 5.74 17.23
C ALA A 523 7.74 4.47 16.48
N PRO A 524 7.15 4.58 15.28
CA PRO A 524 6.84 5.83 14.58
C PRO A 524 5.72 6.61 15.28
N PHE A 525 5.95 7.90 15.53
CA PHE A 525 5.01 8.72 16.30
C PHE A 525 3.76 9.10 15.50
N ALA A 526 3.88 9.18 14.18
CA ALA A 526 2.74 9.20 13.27
C ALA A 526 2.38 7.77 12.85
N GLU A 527 1.19 7.59 12.30
CA GLU A 527 0.70 6.29 11.83
C GLU A 527 1.16 6.08 10.39
N GLN A 528 1.82 4.95 10.10
CA GLN A 528 2.40 4.67 8.76
C GLN A 528 1.68 3.53 8.02
N THR A 529 0.73 2.86 8.66
CA THR A 529 -0.06 1.76 8.07
C THR A 529 -1.42 2.27 7.61
N ASN A 530 -2.13 2.96 8.50
CA ASN A 530 -3.42 3.55 8.19
C ASN A 530 -3.19 4.96 7.62
N VAL A 531 -2.89 5.04 6.33
CA VAL A 531 -2.56 6.28 5.59
C VAL A 531 -3.54 6.46 4.43
N HIS A 532 -4.02 7.68 4.18
CA HIS A 532 -4.89 7.98 3.05
C HIS A 532 -4.05 8.32 1.81
N SER A 533 -3.08 9.23 1.97
CA SER A 533 -2.09 9.53 0.94
C SER A 533 -0.74 9.88 1.57
N GLY A 534 0.34 9.87 0.78
CA GLY A 534 1.68 10.06 1.32
C GLY A 534 2.20 8.84 2.08
N SER A 535 2.91 9.08 3.19
CA SER A 535 3.59 8.04 3.97
C SER A 535 3.10 7.94 5.41
N GLN A 536 2.32 8.91 5.91
CA GLN A 536 1.88 8.92 7.30
C GLN A 536 0.59 9.71 7.54
N SER A 537 -0.18 9.32 8.55
CA SER A 537 -1.37 10.04 9.03
C SER A 537 -1.28 10.34 10.53
N MET A 538 -2.20 11.16 11.06
CA MET A 538 -2.28 11.44 12.49
C MET A 538 -3.17 10.42 13.22
N PRO A 539 -2.61 9.58 14.13
CA PRO A 539 -3.40 8.86 15.10
C PRO A 539 -3.80 9.78 16.25
N MET A 540 -5.06 9.71 16.65
CA MET A 540 -5.63 10.44 17.78
C MET A 540 -6.55 9.53 18.57
N SER A 541 -6.10 9.12 19.76
CA SER A 541 -6.99 8.48 20.73
C SER A 541 -7.93 9.51 21.32
N TYR A 542 -9.15 9.10 21.66
CA TYR A 542 -10.11 9.90 22.38
C TYR A 542 -10.71 9.13 23.54
N ASP A 543 -10.90 9.80 24.68
CA ASP A 543 -11.67 9.30 25.83
C ASP A 543 -12.59 10.40 26.34
N ASN A 544 -13.85 10.37 25.89
CA ASN A 544 -14.84 11.35 26.26
C ASN A 544 -15.41 11.14 27.66
N ALA A 545 -14.85 10.26 28.53
CA ALA A 545 -15.25 10.20 29.93
C ALA A 545 -15.13 11.56 30.65
N VAL A 546 -14.21 12.42 30.19
CA VAL A 546 -14.03 13.81 30.66
C VAL A 546 -14.85 14.84 29.90
N GLY A 547 -15.65 14.40 28.93
CA GLY A 547 -16.69 15.17 28.25
C GLY A 547 -16.38 15.57 26.81
N LYS A 548 -15.10 15.62 26.42
CA LYS A 548 -14.63 15.90 25.06
C LYS A 548 -13.16 15.50 24.87
N SER A 549 -12.76 15.32 23.62
CA SER A 549 -11.39 15.07 23.19
C SER A 549 -11.06 15.97 22.00
N GLU A 550 -9.95 16.71 22.05
CA GLU A 550 -9.60 17.77 21.09
C GLU A 550 -8.11 17.83 20.80
N ALA A 551 -7.74 17.72 19.52
CA ALA A 551 -6.40 17.98 19.02
C ALA A 551 -6.39 19.32 18.26
N THR A 552 -5.51 20.25 18.62
CA THR A 552 -5.49 21.61 18.03
C THR A 552 -4.14 21.93 17.38
N LEU A 553 -4.18 22.23 16.10
CA LEU A 553 -3.06 22.77 15.33
C LEU A 553 -3.11 24.30 15.30
N THR A 554 -1.99 24.95 15.65
CA THR A 554 -1.82 26.39 15.44
C THR A 554 -1.20 26.64 14.08
N LEU A 555 -1.90 27.37 13.22
CA LEU A 555 -1.44 27.65 11.85
C LEU A 555 -0.39 28.78 11.85
N THR A 556 0.78 28.48 11.30
CA THR A 556 1.88 29.44 11.12
C THR A 556 1.99 29.95 9.67
N SER A 557 1.50 29.17 8.70
CA SER A 557 1.36 29.48 7.27
C SER A 557 -0.07 29.19 6.80
N ASN A 558 -0.39 29.48 5.53
CA ASN A 558 -1.67 29.14 4.89
C ASN A 558 -2.92 29.58 5.66
N ARG A 559 -2.86 30.79 6.25
CA ARG A 559 -3.91 31.34 7.14
C ARG A 559 -5.03 32.09 6.40
N ASP A 560 -4.81 32.46 5.15
CA ASP A 560 -5.83 33.08 4.31
C ASP A 560 -6.58 31.99 3.55
N TRP A 561 -7.76 31.64 4.05
CA TRP A 561 -8.65 30.61 3.49
C TRP A 561 -9.65 31.23 2.50
N THR A 562 -9.30 32.37 1.89
CA THR A 562 -10.08 32.99 0.80
C THR A 562 -9.32 33.01 -0.53
N VAL A 563 -8.08 32.51 -0.55
CA VAL A 563 -7.22 32.46 -1.73
C VAL A 563 -7.84 31.60 -2.82
N ASN A 564 -7.71 32.04 -4.07
CA ASN A 564 -8.17 31.33 -5.26
C ASN A 564 -9.62 30.81 -5.22
N GLY A 565 -10.49 31.41 -4.39
CA GLY A 565 -11.89 31.03 -4.31
C GLY A 565 -12.14 29.69 -3.61
N VAL A 566 -11.20 29.19 -2.81
CA VAL A 566 -11.46 28.03 -1.94
C VAL A 566 -12.68 28.30 -1.07
N ASN A 567 -13.55 27.32 -0.97
CA ASN A 567 -14.84 27.44 -0.28
C ASN A 567 -15.17 26.23 0.59
N THR A 568 -14.39 25.16 0.51
CA THR A 568 -14.63 23.92 1.24
C THR A 568 -13.38 23.49 1.97
N LEU A 569 -13.51 23.24 3.27
CA LEU A 569 -12.54 22.49 4.06
C LEU A 569 -12.84 21.01 3.90
N THR A 570 -11.82 20.25 3.49
CA THR A 570 -11.88 18.82 3.34
C THR A 570 -10.94 18.16 4.34
N ILE A 571 -11.42 17.12 5.00
CA ILE A 571 -10.65 16.35 5.98
C ILE A 571 -10.88 14.87 5.71
N TRP A 572 -9.82 14.12 5.48
CA TRP A 572 -9.90 12.67 5.45
C TRP A 572 -9.81 12.13 6.87
N TYR A 573 -10.75 11.27 7.22
CA TYR A 573 -10.78 10.63 8.53
C TYR A 573 -11.08 9.15 8.41
N ARG A 574 -10.63 8.40 9.40
CA ARG A 574 -10.91 6.98 9.56
C ARG A 574 -11.08 6.68 11.04
N GLY A 575 -12.15 5.98 11.37
CA GLY A 575 -12.40 5.43 12.70
C GLY A 575 -12.17 3.92 12.73
N ASP A 576 -12.78 3.27 13.72
CA ASP A 576 -12.74 1.81 13.89
C ASP A 576 -14.14 1.33 14.28
N SER A 577 -14.59 0.17 13.80
CA SER A 577 -15.90 -0.38 14.18
C SER A 577 -16.05 -0.68 15.67
N ASP A 578 -14.95 -0.87 16.39
CA ASP A 578 -14.92 -1.11 17.85
C ASP A 578 -14.93 0.18 18.68
N ASN A 579 -14.81 1.34 18.03
CA ASN A 579 -14.91 2.63 18.70
C ASN A 579 -16.29 2.81 19.36
N ALA A 580 -16.35 3.64 20.40
CA ALA A 580 -17.63 4.15 20.85
C ALA A 580 -18.08 5.31 19.96
N ALA A 581 -19.34 5.28 19.48
CA ALA A 581 -19.87 6.37 18.65
C ALA A 581 -19.81 7.71 19.38
N GLU A 582 -19.13 8.68 18.77
CA GLU A 582 -18.99 10.06 19.25
C GLU A 582 -19.10 11.01 18.07
N THR A 583 -19.77 12.15 18.27
CA THR A 583 -19.91 13.16 17.21
C THR A 583 -18.56 13.82 16.96
N MET A 584 -18.03 13.66 15.75
CA MET A 584 -16.86 14.41 15.30
C MET A 584 -17.23 15.87 15.02
N TYR A 585 -16.31 16.78 15.30
CA TYR A 585 -16.45 18.20 14.95
C TYR A 585 -15.10 18.83 14.62
N VAL A 586 -15.17 19.94 13.89
CA VAL A 586 -14.04 20.84 13.65
C VAL A 586 -14.35 22.17 14.28
N ALA A 587 -13.35 22.76 14.94
CA ALA A 587 -13.45 24.14 15.41
C ALA A 587 -12.34 25.02 14.82
N LEU A 588 -12.71 26.21 14.32
CA LEU A 588 -11.75 27.21 13.88
C LEU A 588 -11.61 28.33 14.91
N ASN A 589 -10.38 28.80 15.09
CA ASN A 589 -10.02 29.89 16.02
C ASN A 589 -10.60 29.68 17.43
N GLY A 590 -10.72 28.40 17.83
CA GLY A 590 -11.20 27.95 19.13
C GLY A 590 -12.68 28.17 19.44
N SER A 591 -13.49 28.71 18.52
CA SER A 591 -14.85 29.20 18.84
C SER A 591 -15.95 28.78 17.87
N ALA A 592 -15.73 28.83 16.56
CA ALA A 592 -16.73 28.40 15.59
C ALA A 592 -16.63 26.90 15.36
N VAL A 593 -17.75 26.18 15.49
CA VAL A 593 -17.79 24.71 15.49
C VAL A 593 -18.72 24.22 14.40
N VAL A 594 -18.28 23.24 13.63
CA VAL A 594 -19.12 22.49 12.69
C VAL A 594 -19.02 21.02 13.06
N ASN A 595 -20.17 20.37 13.25
CA ASN A 595 -20.23 18.94 13.54
C ASN A 595 -20.28 18.14 12.24
N ASN A 596 -19.74 16.94 12.25
CA ASN A 596 -19.97 15.98 11.19
C ASN A 596 -21.43 15.50 11.27
N ASP A 597 -22.15 15.55 10.14
CA ASP A 597 -23.55 15.15 10.07
C ASP A 597 -23.73 13.64 10.23
N ASN A 598 -22.68 12.85 9.98
CA ASN A 598 -22.67 11.42 10.26
C ASN A 598 -22.37 11.15 11.73
N ALA A 599 -23.41 10.77 12.49
CA ALA A 599 -23.28 10.42 13.90
C ALA A 599 -22.40 9.19 14.18
N GLU A 600 -22.19 8.34 13.16
CA GLU A 600 -21.38 7.13 13.24
C GLU A 600 -19.99 7.33 12.60
N ALA A 601 -19.56 8.58 12.35
CA ALA A 601 -18.28 8.87 11.71
C ALA A 601 -17.09 8.21 12.44
N ALA A 602 -17.11 8.18 13.78
CA ALA A 602 -16.08 7.53 14.57
C ALA A 602 -16.03 5.99 14.41
N LEU A 603 -17.08 5.38 13.85
CA LEU A 603 -17.18 3.93 13.64
C LEU A 603 -16.76 3.48 12.24
N MET A 604 -16.40 4.41 11.35
CA MET A 604 -16.15 4.11 9.94
C MET A 604 -14.73 3.57 9.74
N PRO A 605 -14.54 2.27 9.44
CA PRO A 605 -13.21 1.67 9.37
C PRO A 605 -12.47 2.01 8.07
N GLY A 606 -13.13 2.63 7.09
CA GLY A 606 -12.53 3.09 5.84
C GLY A 606 -12.33 4.60 5.82
N TRP A 607 -11.31 5.06 5.07
CA TRP A 607 -11.08 6.48 4.82
C TRP A 607 -12.31 7.13 4.23
N THR A 608 -12.79 8.17 4.90
CA THR A 608 -13.98 8.92 4.51
C THR A 608 -13.63 10.40 4.42
N GLU A 609 -14.04 11.01 3.32
CA GLU A 609 -13.87 12.43 3.11
C GLU A 609 -14.98 13.21 3.81
N TRP A 610 -14.61 14.17 4.66
CA TRP A 610 -15.54 15.13 5.23
C TRP A 610 -15.38 16.50 4.58
N ASN A 611 -16.39 16.90 3.80
CA ASN A 611 -16.47 18.21 3.17
C ASN A 611 -17.29 19.18 4.02
N ILE A 612 -16.71 20.33 4.34
CA ILE A 612 -17.30 21.38 5.18
C ILE A 612 -17.29 22.70 4.43
N ASP A 613 -18.47 23.28 4.20
CA ASP A 613 -18.59 24.63 3.64
C ASP A 613 -17.98 25.66 4.60
N LEU A 614 -16.97 26.41 4.14
CA LEU A 614 -16.30 27.43 4.93
C LEU A 614 -17.27 28.54 5.39
N GLN A 615 -18.38 28.74 4.68
CA GLN A 615 -19.43 29.68 5.08
C GLN A 615 -20.02 29.32 6.45
N ALA A 616 -20.06 28.04 6.83
CA ALA A 616 -20.54 27.59 8.14
C ALA A 616 -19.70 28.15 9.30
N PHE A 617 -18.41 28.42 9.07
CA PHE A 617 -17.55 29.09 10.05
C PHE A 617 -17.66 30.62 9.96
N ALA A 618 -17.77 31.18 8.75
CA ALA A 618 -17.94 32.62 8.56
C ALA A 618 -19.24 33.14 9.20
N ASP A 619 -20.33 32.36 9.11
CA ASP A 619 -21.62 32.66 9.75
C ASP A 619 -21.53 32.69 11.28
N GLN A 620 -20.54 32.00 11.85
CA GLN A 620 -20.20 32.01 13.28
C GLN A 620 -19.17 33.09 13.64
N GLY A 621 -18.76 33.93 12.69
CA GLY A 621 -17.90 35.09 12.89
C GLY A 621 -16.40 34.85 12.68
N VAL A 622 -15.99 33.72 12.11
CA VAL A 622 -14.59 33.48 11.75
C VAL A 622 -14.17 34.39 10.60
N ASN A 623 -13.06 35.10 10.77
CA ASN A 623 -12.42 35.79 9.65
C ASN A 623 -11.58 34.80 8.85
N LEU A 624 -12.14 34.30 7.73
CA LEU A 624 -11.46 33.34 6.85
C LEU A 624 -10.20 33.89 6.20
N THR A 625 -9.99 35.21 6.13
CA THR A 625 -8.72 35.78 5.62
C THR A 625 -7.56 35.58 6.60
N ASN A 626 -7.83 35.08 7.81
CA ASN A 626 -6.83 34.91 8.85
C ASN A 626 -7.23 33.86 9.90
N VAL A 627 -7.30 32.59 9.51
CA VAL A 627 -7.48 31.46 10.42
C VAL A 627 -6.19 31.25 11.22
N THR A 628 -6.30 31.15 12.54
CA THR A 628 -5.16 30.99 13.48
C THR A 628 -4.96 29.55 13.91
N SER A 629 -6.03 28.76 13.96
CA SER A 629 -5.99 27.39 14.46
C SER A 629 -7.16 26.58 13.94
N ILE A 630 -6.92 25.28 13.81
CA ILE A 630 -7.93 24.25 13.55
C ILE A 630 -7.89 23.25 14.72
N THR A 631 -9.06 22.88 15.23
CA THR A 631 -9.23 21.83 16.23
C THR A 631 -10.05 20.71 15.62
N LEU A 632 -9.54 19.48 15.71
CA LEU A 632 -10.28 18.25 15.47
C LEU A 632 -10.78 17.74 16.81
N GLY A 633 -12.04 17.37 16.93
CA GLY A 633 -12.58 16.91 18.21
C GLY A 633 -13.71 15.91 18.10
N LEU A 634 -13.93 15.21 19.21
CA LEU A 634 -15.02 14.26 19.40
C LEU A 634 -15.84 14.63 20.64
N GLY A 635 -17.16 14.44 20.54
CA GLY A 635 -18.14 14.73 21.57
C GLY A 635 -18.91 16.02 21.27
N ASN A 636 -19.26 16.78 22.30
CA ASN A 636 -19.99 18.04 22.14
C ASN A 636 -19.24 19.20 22.82
N ARG A 637 -18.51 20.00 22.03
CA ARG A 637 -17.74 21.13 22.54
C ARG A 637 -18.56 22.13 23.35
N SER A 638 -19.81 22.37 22.96
CA SER A 638 -20.69 23.36 23.58
C SER A 638 -21.39 22.85 24.84
N ASN A 639 -21.57 21.53 24.96
CA ASN A 639 -22.21 20.87 26.09
C ASN A 639 -21.51 19.53 26.38
N PRO A 640 -20.27 19.55 26.92
CA PRO A 640 -19.48 18.35 27.10
C PRO A 640 -20.14 17.42 28.13
N THR A 641 -20.35 16.18 27.74
CA THR A 641 -20.95 15.12 28.57
C THR A 641 -20.10 13.87 28.46
N ALA A 642 -20.00 13.11 29.56
CA ALA A 642 -19.26 11.87 29.56
C ALA A 642 -19.74 10.94 28.44
N GLY A 643 -18.80 10.48 27.63
CA GLY A 643 -18.99 9.66 26.44
C GLY A 643 -18.08 8.44 26.46
N GLY A 644 -17.91 7.82 25.30
CA GLY A 644 -17.03 6.67 25.09
C GLY A 644 -15.61 7.04 24.64
N ALA A 645 -14.86 6.02 24.23
CA ALA A 645 -13.47 6.14 23.83
C ALA A 645 -13.20 5.37 22.53
N GLY A 646 -12.08 5.66 21.88
CA GLY A 646 -11.67 5.02 20.64
C GLY A 646 -10.41 5.62 20.03
N MET A 647 -10.10 5.20 18.80
CA MET A 647 -8.98 5.68 18.01
C MET A 647 -9.48 6.25 16.67
N MET A 648 -9.03 7.46 16.34
CA MET A 648 -9.27 8.08 15.04
C MET A 648 -7.95 8.30 14.32
N TYR A 649 -8.00 8.21 13.00
CA TYR A 649 -6.93 8.61 12.11
C TYR A 649 -7.40 9.78 11.25
N TYR A 650 -6.55 10.78 11.08
CA TYR A 650 -6.81 11.93 10.23
C TYR A 650 -5.68 12.09 9.26
N ASP A 651 -6.04 12.42 8.03
CA ASP A 651 -5.10 12.67 6.96
C ASP A 651 -5.63 13.83 6.08
N ASP A 652 -4.75 14.43 5.29
CA ASP A 652 -5.12 15.33 4.20
C ASP A 652 -6.16 16.41 4.58
N ILE A 653 -5.74 17.39 5.38
CA ILE A 653 -6.54 18.57 5.68
C ILE A 653 -6.29 19.60 4.58
N ARG A 654 -7.28 19.80 3.71
CA ARG A 654 -7.15 20.56 2.46
C ARG A 654 -8.25 21.62 2.34
N LEU A 655 -7.99 22.69 1.60
CA LEU A 655 -9.01 23.65 1.15
C LEU A 655 -9.19 23.55 -0.36
N ASN A 656 -10.38 23.16 -0.76
CA ASN A 656 -10.74 22.89 -2.14
C ASN A 656 -11.64 23.98 -2.72
N ILE A 657 -11.62 24.07 -4.05
CA ILE A 657 -12.63 24.80 -4.83
C ILE A 657 -13.67 23.77 -5.25
N THR A 658 -14.78 23.68 -4.54
CA THR A 658 -15.92 22.88 -5.00
C THR A 658 -16.84 23.80 -5.78
N THR A 659 -17.06 23.49 -7.06
CA THR A 659 -18.10 24.20 -7.83
C THR A 659 -19.46 23.73 -7.32
N PRO A 660 -20.38 24.64 -6.96
CA PRO A 660 -21.69 24.29 -6.42
C PRO A 660 -22.58 23.50 -7.38
#